data_AF-A0AAQ3P1X7-F1
#
_entry.id   AF-A0AAQ3P1X7-F1
#
_cell.length_a   1.000
_cell.length_b   1.000
_cell.length_c   1.000
_cell.angle_alpha   90.00
_cell.angle_beta   90.00
_cell.angle_gamma   90.00
#
_symmetry.space_group_name_H-M   'P 1'
#
loop_
_entity.id
_entity.type
_entity.pdbx_description
1 polymer ?
#
loop_
_entity_poly.entity_id
_entity_poly.type
_entity_poly.pdbx_seq_one_letter_code
_entity_poly.pdbx_strand_id
1 'polypeptide(L)'
;MSQLSFKPTPFLLFFLGFYVALSTPEDPINCTSHKTNCTITNFCGTFPDRSICKAQKVFYPTQEEDILRVVASATRKGKKMKVATSSSNSIPKWVCPEGHNGWLISTKYLNRVMEIDAEKRTARVQSGVTLKQLMEEAAKAGLALPYTPYWWGLTMGGILGTGAHGSSLWGKGGAVHEQVVEIRIVTPAPSEHGYAKLHILTEEDQHLNAAKVSLGLLGVISQITFKLEPLFKRSITYVTENDSNLENKVITFGQKHEFADIIWYPNQHKAVYRVDDRVPIHTSGNAVYDFIPFRPTPAIQLLLRRTTEEAEEFYGDSEGKCLVAKTETNSLIASAYGLTNNGLVFSGFPAVGFHNHIQASGSCLGSDRNTKIATFCPWDPRIKGDFNHKTTFSIGLSMVKNFIEDLKKLVELEPKAFCSIEMHNGILMRYVKGSSAYLGKQEDGVDFDITYYRSRDPMAPRLYEDIFEEIEQIGIFKYGGLPHWGKNRNVAFEGVMNKYINADKFLKVKDEYDPERLFSSEWSDQVLGLKEGLMKVSAYAPITTIVHQPKATFAGQAKSTRKQGERCRSGSLPPTIKWRFPIIELNWSTENEQRKAEKTEDGVEDLELKERVCVSDRIRRQRLSNRKMMRYWEKNRNQDGWSGWNSKPN
;
A
#
# COMPACT_ATOMS: atom_id res chain seq x y z
N MET A 1 42.95 52.60 -43.95
CA MET A 1 41.72 52.12 -43.29
C MET A 1 42.07 50.91 -42.45
N SER A 2 41.56 50.92 -41.22
CA SER A 2 42.04 50.23 -40.02
C SER A 2 42.05 48.70 -40.07
N GLN A 3 43.11 48.14 -39.48
CA GLN A 3 43.22 46.76 -39.03
C GLN A 3 42.12 46.41 -38.01
N LEU A 4 41.58 45.19 -38.09
CA LEU A 4 40.91 44.51 -36.98
C LEU A 4 41.26 43.03 -37.02
N SER A 5 42.23 42.65 -36.19
CA SER A 5 42.55 41.26 -35.88
C SER A 5 41.54 40.73 -34.86
N PHE A 6 40.74 39.73 -35.24
CA PHE A 6 39.98 38.94 -34.28
C PHE A 6 40.80 37.71 -33.88
N LYS A 7 41.35 37.72 -32.66
CA LYS A 7 41.87 36.52 -31.99
C LYS A 7 40.68 35.74 -31.43
N PRO A 8 40.57 34.41 -31.63
CA PRO A 8 39.56 33.61 -30.96
C PRO A 8 39.95 33.39 -29.51
N THR A 9 39.11 33.83 -28.59
CA THR A 9 39.18 33.52 -27.15
C THR A 9 38.80 32.05 -26.96
N PRO A 10 39.59 31.20 -26.27
CA PRO A 10 39.16 29.86 -25.95
C PRO A 10 38.11 29.95 -24.84
N PHE A 11 36.85 29.64 -25.17
CA PHE A 11 35.82 29.40 -24.17
C PHE A 11 36.19 28.10 -23.43
N LEU A 12 36.75 28.21 -22.23
CA LEU A 12 36.88 27.09 -21.30
C LEU A 12 35.47 26.70 -20.86
N LEU A 13 34.86 25.75 -21.58
CA LEU A 13 33.74 24.97 -21.10
C LEU A 13 34.22 24.17 -19.90
N PHE A 14 33.92 24.67 -18.70
CA PHE A 14 33.90 23.86 -17.48
C PHE A 14 32.84 22.76 -17.68
N PHE A 15 33.25 21.60 -18.20
CA PHE A 15 32.49 20.39 -18.04
C PHE A 15 32.52 20.05 -16.55
N LEU A 16 31.46 20.43 -15.83
CA LEU A 16 31.18 19.89 -14.51
C LEU A 16 31.03 18.37 -14.68
N GLY A 17 32.00 17.63 -14.17
CA GLY A 17 31.98 16.19 -14.14
C GLY A 17 30.85 15.65 -13.26
N PHE A 18 30.47 14.42 -13.62
CA PHE A 18 29.70 13.43 -12.85
C PHE A 18 28.18 13.64 -12.74
N TYR A 19 27.45 12.85 -13.52
CA TYR A 19 26.22 12.21 -13.04
C TYR A 19 26.43 10.70 -13.04
N VAL A 20 26.66 10.16 -11.84
CA VAL A 20 26.61 8.73 -11.57
C VAL A 20 25.15 8.30 -11.69
N ALA A 21 24.89 7.22 -12.44
CA ALA A 21 23.56 6.64 -12.56
C ALA A 21 23.08 6.11 -11.18
N LEU A 22 22.12 6.82 -10.57
CA LEU A 22 21.49 6.44 -9.30
C LEU A 22 20.45 5.33 -9.54
N SER A 23 20.93 4.11 -9.72
CA SER A 23 20.09 2.97 -10.11
C SER A 23 19.47 2.23 -8.90
N THR A 24 20.10 2.31 -7.72
CA THR A 24 19.59 1.71 -6.48
C THR A 24 18.76 2.70 -5.67
N PRO A 25 17.60 2.31 -5.11
CA PRO A 25 16.85 3.15 -4.17
C PRO A 25 17.73 3.64 -3.02
N GLU A 26 17.50 4.88 -2.59
CA GLU A 26 18.21 5.45 -1.44
C GLU A 26 17.80 4.79 -0.12
N ASP A 27 18.64 4.98 0.90
CA ASP A 27 18.28 4.62 2.26
C ASP A 27 17.02 5.42 2.66
N PRO A 28 15.96 4.75 3.14
CA PRO A 28 14.74 5.46 3.57
C PRO A 28 15.00 6.40 4.76
N ILE A 29 16.13 6.26 5.45
CA ILE A 29 16.56 7.17 6.53
C ILE A 29 17.49 8.25 5.97
N ASN A 30 17.13 9.51 6.17
CA ASN A 30 17.95 10.67 5.81
C ASN A 30 18.22 11.52 7.05
N CYS A 31 19.47 11.92 7.32
CA CYS A 31 19.85 12.68 8.52
C CYS A 31 20.65 13.93 8.15
N THR A 32 20.31 15.09 8.74
CA THR A 32 21.01 16.35 8.42
C THR A 32 22.38 16.49 9.11
N SER A 33 22.64 15.73 10.17
CA SER A 33 23.87 15.85 10.95
C SER A 33 24.34 14.48 11.44
N HIS A 34 25.25 13.82 10.70
CA HIS A 34 25.88 12.53 11.06
C HIS A 34 25.06 11.64 12.05
N LYS A 35 23.94 11.08 11.56
CA LYS A 35 23.00 10.20 12.29
C LYS A 35 22.06 10.86 13.30
N THR A 36 21.98 12.19 13.38
CA THR A 36 20.97 12.93 14.16
C THR A 36 20.10 13.81 13.27
N ASN A 37 18.96 14.23 13.82
CA ASN A 37 17.91 14.98 13.11
C ASN A 37 17.53 14.27 11.80
N CYS A 38 17.01 13.07 11.96
CA CYS A 38 16.72 12.16 10.87
C CYS A 38 15.24 12.21 10.49
N THR A 39 14.97 11.91 9.23
CA THR A 39 13.66 11.61 8.69
C THR A 39 13.62 10.18 8.19
N ILE A 40 12.44 9.57 8.19
CA ILE A 40 12.16 8.30 7.54
C ILE A 40 10.84 8.38 6.77
N THR A 41 10.83 7.77 5.59
CA THR A 41 9.64 7.58 4.74
C THR A 41 9.46 6.10 4.41
N ASN A 42 8.35 5.74 3.78
CA ASN A 42 8.20 4.41 3.20
C ASN A 42 8.81 4.33 1.80
N PHE A 43 8.73 3.16 1.16
CA PHE A 43 9.27 2.92 -0.18
C PHE A 43 8.74 3.84 -1.30
N CYS A 44 7.59 4.49 -1.11
CA CYS A 44 7.01 5.49 -2.03
C CYS A 44 7.32 6.93 -1.62
N GLY A 45 8.15 7.14 -0.59
CA GLY A 45 8.54 8.45 -0.09
C GLY A 45 7.55 9.13 0.85
N THR A 46 6.41 8.52 1.22
CA THR A 46 5.45 9.13 2.16
C THR A 46 4.42 8.16 2.74
N PHE A 47 4.04 8.36 4.00
CA PHE A 47 3.01 7.57 4.69
C PHE A 47 1.57 7.95 4.23
N PRO A 48 0.53 7.17 4.59
CA PRO A 48 -0.84 7.41 4.15
C PRO A 48 -1.38 8.80 4.48
N ASP A 49 -0.99 9.35 5.64
CA ASP A 49 -1.33 10.70 6.11
C ASP A 49 -0.43 11.80 5.52
N ARG A 50 0.42 11.46 4.56
CA ARG A 50 1.42 12.34 3.92
C ARG A 50 2.48 12.89 4.87
N SER A 51 2.58 12.34 6.07
CA SER A 51 3.61 12.75 7.03
C SER A 51 4.98 12.20 6.63
N ILE A 52 6.02 12.92 7.09
CA ILE A 52 7.39 12.42 7.13
C ILE A 52 7.71 12.23 8.61
N CYS A 53 8.13 11.03 8.98
CA CYS A 53 8.42 10.73 10.36
C CYS A 53 9.81 11.23 10.72
N LYS A 54 9.93 11.91 11.86
CA LYS A 54 11.18 12.48 12.34
C LYS A 54 11.72 11.65 13.49
N ALA A 55 13.03 11.55 13.60
CA ALA A 55 13.73 10.87 14.67
C ALA A 55 14.92 11.70 15.12
N GLN A 56 15.19 11.68 16.43
CA GLN A 56 16.32 12.39 17.00
C GLN A 56 17.64 11.80 16.50
N LYS A 57 17.70 10.47 16.40
CA LYS A 57 18.93 9.72 16.13
C LYS A 57 18.64 8.36 15.51
N VAL A 58 19.55 7.88 14.67
CA VAL A 58 19.55 6.51 14.13
C VAL A 58 20.79 5.73 14.58
N PHE A 59 20.61 4.43 14.82
CA PHE A 59 21.66 3.47 15.10
C PHE A 59 21.66 2.38 14.03
N TYR A 60 22.84 1.89 13.69
CA TYR A 60 23.05 0.85 12.68
C TYR A 60 23.84 -0.32 13.29
N PRO A 61 23.22 -1.14 14.14
CA PRO A 61 23.85 -2.33 14.70
C PRO A 61 24.34 -3.27 13.61
N THR A 62 25.39 -4.04 13.91
CA THR A 62 25.93 -5.09 13.02
C THR A 62 25.85 -6.49 13.65
N GLN A 63 25.66 -6.53 14.97
CA GLN A 63 25.53 -7.75 15.77
C GLN A 63 24.55 -7.56 16.93
N GLU A 64 24.21 -8.64 17.61
CA GLU A 64 23.20 -8.67 18.67
C GLU A 64 23.60 -7.82 19.89
N GLU A 65 24.89 -7.77 20.21
CA GLU A 65 25.43 -6.96 21.31
C GLU A 65 25.24 -5.45 21.07
N ASP A 66 25.28 -5.00 19.80
CA ASP A 66 25.00 -3.61 19.47
C ASP A 66 23.54 -3.26 19.74
N ILE A 67 22.62 -4.20 19.46
CA ILE A 67 21.19 -4.04 19.74
C ILE A 67 20.98 -3.91 21.25
N LEU A 68 21.56 -4.82 22.04
CA LEU A 68 21.50 -4.78 23.51
C LEU A 68 21.97 -3.43 24.06
N ARG A 69 23.11 -2.91 23.58
CA ARG A 69 23.63 -1.60 24.00
C ARG A 69 22.70 -0.45 23.65
N VAL A 70 22.13 -0.45 22.44
CA VAL A 70 21.22 0.62 21.99
C VAL A 70 19.91 0.59 22.78
N VAL A 71 19.29 -0.58 22.93
CA VAL A 71 18.05 -0.76 23.69
C VAL A 71 18.28 -0.36 25.16
N ALA A 72 19.35 -0.85 25.80
CA ALA A 72 19.67 -0.51 27.19
C ALA A 72 19.87 1.01 27.39
N SER A 73 20.56 1.67 26.45
CA SER A 73 20.79 3.11 26.48
C SER A 73 19.51 3.91 26.30
N ALA A 74 18.60 3.44 25.43
CA ALA A 74 17.31 4.09 25.22
C ALA A 74 16.38 3.88 26.41
N THR A 75 16.27 2.66 26.94
CA THR A 75 15.47 2.32 28.11
C THR A 75 15.90 3.12 29.33
N ARG A 76 17.20 3.20 29.63
CA ARG A 76 17.71 4.05 30.73
C ARG A 76 17.32 5.53 30.59
N LYS A 77 17.08 6.01 29.37
CA LYS A 77 16.74 7.41 29.06
C LYS A 77 15.25 7.62 28.81
N GLY A 78 14.41 6.60 28.96
CA GLY A 78 12.99 6.65 28.60
C GLY A 78 12.75 7.04 27.13
N LYS A 79 13.67 6.65 26.23
CA LYS A 79 13.60 7.05 24.81
C LYS A 79 12.74 6.07 24.02
N LYS A 80 11.73 6.60 23.33
CA LYS A 80 10.95 5.84 22.33
C LYS A 80 11.86 5.36 21.20
N MET A 81 11.61 4.16 20.70
CA MET A 81 12.40 3.48 19.68
C MET A 81 11.50 2.89 18.60
N LYS A 82 12.01 2.83 17.36
CA LYS A 82 11.39 2.04 16.28
C LYS A 82 12.45 1.33 15.44
N VAL A 83 12.11 0.15 14.95
CA VAL A 83 12.99 -0.64 14.07
C VAL A 83 12.72 -0.28 12.62
N ALA A 84 13.76 0.13 11.90
CA ALA A 84 13.68 0.49 10.50
C ALA A 84 14.35 -0.59 9.64
N THR A 85 13.59 -1.14 8.68
CA THR A 85 14.14 -2.04 7.67
C THR A 85 14.89 -1.25 6.60
N SER A 86 15.79 -1.90 5.86
CA SER A 86 16.58 -1.26 4.80
C SER A 86 15.75 -0.67 3.66
N SER A 87 14.50 -1.11 3.48
CA SER A 87 13.60 -0.65 2.41
C SER A 87 12.35 0.08 2.89
N SER A 88 12.05 0.08 4.20
CA SER A 88 10.85 0.72 4.77
C SER A 88 9.58 0.45 3.95
N ASN A 89 9.39 -0.81 3.53
CA ASN A 89 8.42 -1.15 2.47
C ASN A 89 6.95 -1.16 2.95
N SER A 90 6.70 -1.08 4.25
CA SER A 90 5.34 -0.99 4.77
C SER A 90 4.68 0.33 4.40
N ILE A 91 3.43 0.28 3.94
CA ILE A 91 2.63 1.49 3.73
C ILE A 91 2.28 2.16 5.06
N PRO A 92 1.77 1.45 6.09
CA PRO A 92 1.45 2.07 7.37
C PRO A 92 2.70 2.50 8.14
N LYS A 93 2.50 3.44 9.07
CA LYS A 93 3.58 4.15 9.75
C LYS A 93 4.13 3.44 10.99
N TRP A 94 4.26 2.11 10.92
CA TRP A 94 4.79 1.26 12.01
C TRP A 94 6.17 1.71 12.50
N VAL A 95 7.01 2.16 11.57
CA VAL A 95 8.40 2.60 11.83
C VAL A 95 8.50 4.00 12.45
N CYS A 96 7.40 4.73 12.55
CA CYS A 96 7.43 6.12 12.99
C CYS A 96 7.51 6.22 14.52
N PRO A 97 8.60 6.79 15.05
CA PRO A 97 8.69 7.04 16.49
C PRO A 97 7.72 8.16 16.88
N GLU A 98 7.42 8.24 18.16
CA GLU A 98 6.59 9.31 18.70
C GLU A 98 7.33 10.66 18.69
N GLY A 99 6.65 11.69 18.18
CA GLY A 99 7.19 13.04 18.09
C GLY A 99 8.48 13.12 17.26
N HIS A 100 9.39 14.02 17.66
CA HIS A 100 10.69 14.20 16.99
C HIS A 100 11.87 13.65 17.80
N ASN A 101 11.60 13.10 19.00
CA ASN A 101 12.61 12.79 20.01
C ASN A 101 12.96 11.30 20.11
N GLY A 102 12.28 10.42 19.37
CA GLY A 102 12.55 8.99 19.38
C GLY A 102 13.76 8.57 18.53
N TRP A 103 14.19 7.33 18.71
CA TRP A 103 15.35 6.75 18.04
C TRP A 103 14.94 5.71 17.00
N LEU A 104 15.71 5.62 15.92
CA LEU A 104 15.59 4.55 14.93
C LEU A 104 16.72 3.52 15.13
N ILE A 105 16.37 2.24 15.02
CA ILE A 105 17.32 1.12 15.00
C ILE A 105 17.21 0.49 13.61
N SER A 106 18.18 0.78 12.75
CA SER A 106 18.19 0.29 11.37
C SER A 106 18.77 -1.11 11.29
N THR A 107 18.06 -2.04 10.65
CA THR A 107 18.56 -3.41 10.40
C THR A 107 19.44 -3.51 9.16
N LYS A 108 19.79 -2.39 8.51
CA LYS A 108 20.55 -2.35 7.26
C LYS A 108 21.84 -3.17 7.27
N TYR A 109 22.56 -3.19 8.39
CA TYR A 109 23.81 -3.96 8.56
C TYR A 109 23.66 -5.21 9.46
N LEU A 110 22.44 -5.55 9.88
CA LEU A 110 22.10 -6.83 10.50
C LEU A 110 21.63 -7.81 9.41
N ASN A 111 22.45 -8.05 8.40
CA ASN A 111 22.05 -8.72 7.16
C ASN A 111 22.89 -9.96 6.83
N ARG A 112 23.41 -10.66 7.84
CA ARG A 112 24.17 -11.91 7.67
C ARG A 112 23.26 -13.14 7.75
N VAL A 113 23.48 -14.08 6.82
CA VAL A 113 23.02 -15.47 6.95
C VAL A 113 24.01 -16.16 7.90
N MET A 114 23.54 -16.55 9.09
CA MET A 114 24.40 -17.04 10.16
C MET A 114 24.74 -18.52 9.95
N GLU A 115 23.78 -19.30 9.48
CA GLU A 115 23.89 -20.74 9.34
C GLU A 115 22.84 -21.28 8.37
N ILE A 116 23.22 -22.25 7.54
CA ILE A 116 22.30 -23.10 6.78
C ILE A 116 22.68 -24.55 7.09
N ASP A 117 21.82 -25.24 7.81
CA ASP A 117 21.98 -26.63 8.20
C ASP A 117 21.17 -27.50 7.23
N ALA A 118 21.87 -28.18 6.31
CA ALA A 118 21.26 -29.04 5.29
C ALA A 118 20.61 -30.30 5.90
N GLU A 119 21.16 -30.81 6.98
CA GLU A 119 20.67 -32.03 7.65
C GLU A 119 19.38 -31.74 8.42
N LYS A 120 19.39 -30.68 9.25
CA LYS A 120 18.20 -30.23 10.00
C LYS A 120 17.20 -29.50 9.11
N ARG A 121 17.62 -29.08 7.92
CA ARG A 121 16.87 -28.23 6.98
C ARG A 121 16.42 -26.95 7.65
N THR A 122 17.37 -26.21 8.20
CA THR A 122 17.10 -24.94 8.88
C THR A 122 18.04 -23.85 8.39
N ALA A 123 17.56 -22.62 8.35
CA ALA A 123 18.40 -21.45 8.11
C ALA A 123 18.22 -20.42 9.22
N ARG A 124 19.32 -20.04 9.87
CA ARG A 124 19.36 -18.98 10.88
C ARG A 124 19.95 -17.73 10.26
N VAL A 125 19.19 -16.63 10.30
CA VAL A 125 19.52 -15.39 9.59
C VAL A 125 19.26 -14.19 10.48
N GLN A 126 20.04 -13.12 10.30
CA GLN A 126 19.75 -11.84 10.95
C GLN A 126 18.52 -11.17 10.31
N SER A 127 17.80 -10.35 11.08
CA SER A 127 16.51 -9.77 10.65
C SER A 127 16.59 -8.83 9.45
N GLY A 128 17.76 -8.27 9.14
CA GLY A 128 18.00 -7.44 7.96
C GLY A 128 18.33 -8.21 6.68
N VAL A 129 18.48 -9.55 6.73
CA VAL A 129 18.65 -10.38 5.53
C VAL A 129 17.44 -10.21 4.61
N THR A 130 17.69 -9.98 3.32
CA THR A 130 16.62 -9.86 2.31
C THR A 130 16.10 -11.21 1.88
N LEU A 131 14.87 -11.25 1.38
CA LEU A 131 14.26 -12.47 0.84
C LEU A 131 15.09 -13.04 -0.31
N LYS A 132 15.61 -12.18 -1.20
CA LYS A 132 16.54 -12.59 -2.26
C LYS A 132 17.75 -13.34 -1.71
N GLN A 133 18.43 -12.76 -0.72
CA GLN A 133 19.61 -13.37 -0.10
C GLN A 133 19.30 -14.73 0.52
N LEU A 134 18.22 -14.85 1.31
CA LEU A 134 17.85 -16.13 1.91
C LEU A 134 17.53 -17.19 0.85
N MET A 135 16.78 -16.84 -0.19
CA MET A 135 16.44 -17.78 -1.27
C MET A 135 17.69 -18.26 -2.02
N GLU A 136 18.63 -17.36 -2.32
CA GLU A 136 19.87 -17.70 -3.02
C GLU A 136 20.80 -18.57 -2.16
N GLU A 137 21.01 -18.23 -0.88
CA GLU A 137 21.87 -19.02 0.01
C GLU A 137 21.24 -20.40 0.34
N ALA A 138 19.92 -20.46 0.57
CA ALA A 138 19.23 -21.75 0.77
C ALA A 138 19.34 -22.66 -0.45
N ALA A 139 19.17 -22.11 -1.67
CA ALA A 139 19.27 -22.89 -2.89
C ALA A 139 20.67 -23.46 -3.12
N LYS A 140 21.74 -22.74 -2.76
CA LYS A 140 23.13 -23.26 -2.81
C LYS A 140 23.31 -24.50 -1.93
N ALA A 141 22.57 -24.60 -0.82
CA ALA A 141 22.57 -25.76 0.06
C ALA A 141 21.54 -26.84 -0.35
N GLY A 142 20.91 -26.72 -1.52
CA GLY A 142 19.89 -27.67 -1.97
C GLY A 142 18.58 -27.57 -1.19
N LEU A 143 18.29 -26.42 -0.58
CA LEU A 143 17.08 -26.15 0.20
C LEU A 143 16.25 -24.98 -0.37
N ALA A 144 15.01 -24.86 0.09
CA ALA A 144 14.10 -23.77 -0.23
C ALA A 144 13.25 -23.37 0.98
N LEU A 145 13.02 -22.06 1.14
CA LEU A 145 11.91 -21.57 1.96
C LEU A 145 10.63 -21.71 1.12
N PRO A 146 9.67 -22.57 1.48
CA PRO A 146 8.68 -23.08 0.53
C PRO A 146 7.67 -22.03 0.04
N TYR A 147 7.31 -21.06 0.88
CA TYR A 147 6.32 -20.02 0.55
C TYR A 147 6.86 -18.65 0.92
N THR A 148 6.78 -17.68 0.00
CA THR A 148 7.32 -16.33 0.21
C THR A 148 6.50 -15.26 -0.54
N PRO A 149 6.57 -13.98 -0.17
CA PRO A 149 6.03 -12.89 -0.97
C PRO A 149 6.69 -12.77 -2.35
N TYR A 150 5.99 -12.19 -3.32
CA TYR A 150 6.48 -12.07 -4.71
C TYR A 150 7.55 -10.99 -4.91
N TRP A 151 7.71 -10.07 -3.95
CA TRP A 151 8.75 -9.04 -3.98
C TRP A 151 9.92 -9.44 -3.08
N TRP A 152 11.08 -9.69 -3.68
CA TRP A 152 12.24 -10.20 -2.93
C TRP A 152 13.06 -9.13 -2.17
N GLY A 153 12.66 -7.86 -2.27
CA GLY A 153 13.31 -6.71 -1.60
C GLY A 153 12.90 -6.51 -0.14
N LEU A 154 12.11 -7.43 0.41
CA LEU A 154 11.70 -7.43 1.81
C LEU A 154 12.80 -8.04 2.69
N THR A 155 12.98 -7.48 3.89
CA THR A 155 13.86 -8.06 4.92
C THR A 155 13.09 -9.09 5.76
N MET A 156 13.76 -10.09 6.32
CA MET A 156 13.13 -11.14 7.14
C MET A 156 12.39 -10.56 8.34
N GLY A 157 12.97 -9.57 9.03
CA GLY A 157 12.32 -8.87 10.13
C GLY A 157 11.07 -8.10 9.69
N GLY A 158 11.09 -7.49 8.50
CA GLY A 158 9.90 -6.82 7.94
C GLY A 158 8.80 -7.80 7.52
N ILE A 159 9.18 -8.96 6.99
CA ILE A 159 8.25 -10.04 6.63
C ILE A 159 7.50 -10.54 7.88
N LEU A 160 8.22 -10.91 8.93
CA LEU A 160 7.60 -11.33 10.20
C LEU A 160 6.81 -10.17 10.81
N GLY A 161 7.41 -8.98 10.91
CA GLY A 161 6.82 -7.82 11.53
C GLY A 161 5.42 -7.49 11.00
N THR A 162 5.14 -7.74 9.72
CA THR A 162 3.83 -7.44 9.10
C THR A 162 3.05 -8.67 8.63
N GLY A 163 3.51 -9.89 8.97
CA GLY A 163 2.86 -11.14 8.56
C GLY A 163 2.80 -11.34 7.04
N ALA A 164 3.88 -10.97 6.32
CA ALA A 164 3.92 -11.09 4.87
C ALA A 164 3.91 -12.57 4.43
N HIS A 165 3.21 -12.83 3.32
CA HIS A 165 2.90 -14.19 2.87
C HIS A 165 2.96 -14.32 1.35
N GLY A 166 3.16 -15.55 0.88
CA GLY A 166 2.89 -15.99 -0.49
C GLY A 166 1.43 -16.38 -0.70
N SER A 167 1.18 -17.41 -1.50
CA SER A 167 -0.16 -17.94 -1.76
C SER A 167 -0.16 -19.46 -1.63
N SER A 168 -0.93 -20.01 -0.68
CA SER A 168 -1.20 -21.45 -0.55
C SER A 168 -2.25 -21.78 0.51
N LEU A 169 -3.11 -22.78 0.24
CA LEU A 169 -3.94 -23.48 1.25
C LEU A 169 -3.31 -24.79 1.77
N TRP A 170 -2.15 -25.17 1.24
CA TRP A 170 -1.51 -26.46 1.49
C TRP A 170 -0.57 -26.39 2.70
N GLY A 171 -0.36 -27.53 3.38
CA GLY A 171 0.54 -27.63 4.53
C GLY A 171 0.22 -26.59 5.60
N LYS A 172 1.23 -25.79 5.99
CA LYS A 172 1.11 -24.66 6.93
C LYS A 172 0.63 -23.35 6.28
N GLY A 173 0.34 -23.36 4.98
CA GLY A 173 -0.11 -22.19 4.21
C GLY A 173 1.01 -21.27 3.75
N GLY A 174 0.61 -20.20 3.02
CA GLY A 174 1.55 -19.27 2.39
C GLY A 174 2.28 -18.29 3.33
N ALA A 175 1.95 -18.24 4.62
CA ALA A 175 2.51 -17.29 5.57
C ALA A 175 3.94 -17.65 5.98
N VAL A 176 4.89 -16.73 5.80
CA VAL A 176 6.32 -17.02 6.05
C VAL A 176 6.59 -17.29 7.52
N HIS A 177 5.89 -16.58 8.42
CA HIS A 177 6.09 -16.71 9.86
C HIS A 177 5.66 -18.09 10.42
N GLU A 178 4.91 -18.89 9.66
CA GLU A 178 4.58 -20.28 10.03
C GLU A 178 5.74 -21.26 9.80
N GLN A 179 6.78 -20.83 9.07
CA GLN A 179 8.02 -21.59 8.90
C GLN A 179 9.07 -21.27 9.98
N VAL A 180 8.76 -20.39 10.93
CA VAL A 180 9.70 -19.97 11.98
C VAL A 180 9.67 -20.96 13.14
N VAL A 181 10.86 -21.45 13.52
CA VAL A 181 11.07 -22.36 14.65
C VAL A 181 11.80 -21.71 15.82
N GLU A 182 12.53 -20.61 15.58
CA GLU A 182 13.16 -19.82 16.63
C GLU A 182 13.18 -18.32 16.29
N ILE A 183 12.95 -17.47 17.29
CA ILE A 183 13.18 -16.02 17.21
C ILE A 183 14.10 -15.60 18.35
N ARG A 184 15.14 -14.84 18.02
CA ARG A 184 15.93 -14.08 19.00
C ARG A 184 15.49 -12.63 18.98
N ILE A 185 15.06 -12.10 20.12
CA ILE A 185 14.51 -10.75 20.25
C ILE A 185 15.10 -10.03 21.46
N VAL A 186 15.49 -8.78 21.27
CA VAL A 186 15.97 -7.89 22.34
C VAL A 186 14.85 -6.94 22.76
N THR A 187 14.53 -6.92 24.04
CA THR A 187 13.47 -6.09 24.63
C THR A 187 14.04 -5.15 25.69
N PRO A 188 13.34 -4.07 26.06
CA PRO A 188 13.61 -3.33 27.29
C PRO A 188 13.57 -4.26 28.50
N ALA A 189 14.31 -3.91 29.55
CA ALA A 189 14.28 -4.62 30.82
C ALA A 189 14.56 -3.65 32.00
N PRO A 190 14.29 -4.05 33.25
CA PRO A 190 14.70 -3.28 34.43
C PRO A 190 16.22 -3.12 34.55
N SER A 191 16.66 -2.21 35.41
CA SER A 191 18.09 -1.93 35.67
C SER A 191 18.87 -3.15 36.16
N GLU A 192 18.23 -4.05 36.91
CA GLU A 192 18.76 -5.33 37.38
C GLU A 192 19.23 -6.25 36.25
N HIS A 193 18.60 -6.13 35.08
CA HIS A 193 18.93 -6.87 33.87
C HIS A 193 19.75 -6.02 32.88
N GLY A 194 20.36 -4.92 33.33
CA GLY A 194 21.18 -4.05 32.49
C GLY A 194 20.39 -3.19 31.50
N TYR A 195 19.09 -2.98 31.73
CA TYR A 195 18.16 -2.19 30.90
C TYR A 195 17.72 -2.81 29.56
N ALA A 196 18.25 -3.97 29.17
CA ALA A 196 17.80 -4.70 27.99
C ALA A 196 17.99 -6.21 28.19
N LYS A 197 17.08 -7.02 27.67
CA LYS A 197 17.13 -8.48 27.77
C LYS A 197 17.01 -9.12 26.40
N LEU A 198 17.83 -10.13 26.15
CA LEU A 198 17.70 -11.02 25.01
C LEU A 198 16.81 -12.20 25.39
N HIS A 199 15.83 -12.51 24.54
CA HIS A 199 15.00 -13.70 24.65
C HIS A 199 15.24 -14.59 23.43
N ILE A 200 15.29 -15.90 23.68
CA ILE A 200 15.39 -16.94 22.65
C ILE A 200 14.08 -17.72 22.74
N LEU A 201 13.21 -17.54 21.74
CA LEU A 201 11.87 -18.10 21.70
C LEU A 201 11.87 -19.28 20.75
N THR A 202 11.71 -20.50 21.26
CA THR A 202 11.57 -21.73 20.48
C THR A 202 10.09 -22.13 20.33
N GLU A 203 9.79 -23.22 19.63
CA GLU A 203 8.39 -23.67 19.40
C GLU A 203 7.63 -24.00 20.70
N GLU A 204 8.34 -24.29 21.78
CA GLU A 204 7.79 -24.55 23.12
C GLU A 204 7.49 -23.26 23.91
N ASP A 205 7.99 -22.11 23.46
CA ASP A 205 7.79 -20.82 24.13
C ASP A 205 6.44 -20.19 23.75
N GLN A 206 5.61 -19.91 24.75
CA GLN A 206 4.30 -19.29 24.59
C GLN A 206 4.33 -17.88 23.94
N HIS A 207 5.47 -17.19 23.95
CA HIS A 207 5.64 -15.87 23.36
C HIS A 207 6.07 -15.93 21.89
N LEU A 208 6.47 -17.08 21.36
CA LEU A 208 6.85 -17.21 19.95
C LEU A 208 5.71 -16.76 19.01
N ASN A 209 4.47 -17.14 19.34
CA ASN A 209 3.30 -16.77 18.53
C ASN A 209 2.98 -15.26 18.56
N ALA A 210 3.39 -14.52 19.60
CA ALA A 210 3.35 -13.07 19.59
C ALA A 210 4.47 -12.47 18.73
N ALA A 211 5.66 -13.07 18.76
CA ALA A 211 6.84 -12.59 18.04
C ALA A 211 6.80 -12.85 16.53
N LYS A 212 6.13 -13.91 16.07
CA LYS A 212 5.94 -14.26 14.65
C LYS A 212 5.33 -13.11 13.83
N VAL A 213 4.38 -12.37 14.41
CA VAL A 213 3.80 -11.14 13.84
C VAL A 213 3.78 -10.05 14.91
N SER A 214 4.91 -9.34 15.05
CA SER A 214 5.17 -8.45 16.18
C SER A 214 4.87 -6.97 15.94
N LEU A 215 4.66 -6.56 14.68
CA LEU A 215 4.50 -5.15 14.25
C LEU A 215 5.69 -4.24 14.65
N GLY A 216 6.82 -4.82 15.07
CA GLY A 216 7.96 -4.09 15.65
C GLY A 216 7.68 -3.48 17.03
N LEU A 217 6.65 -3.98 17.74
CA LEU A 217 6.19 -3.42 19.02
C LEU A 217 6.69 -4.18 20.26
N LEU A 218 7.19 -5.40 20.08
CA LEU A 218 7.69 -6.23 21.19
C LEU A 218 9.17 -5.96 21.51
N GLY A 219 9.92 -5.42 20.55
CA GLY A 219 11.38 -5.24 20.64
C GLY A 219 12.07 -5.36 19.29
N VAL A 220 13.38 -5.58 19.30
CA VAL A 220 14.20 -5.74 18.09
C VAL A 220 14.50 -7.20 17.85
N ILE A 221 13.89 -7.80 16.81
CA ILE A 221 14.26 -9.14 16.37
C ILE A 221 15.69 -9.10 15.80
N SER A 222 16.61 -9.85 16.40
CA SER A 222 18.01 -9.91 15.99
C SER A 222 18.23 -11.00 14.96
N GLN A 223 17.71 -12.20 15.21
CA GLN A 223 17.84 -13.37 14.35
C GLN A 223 16.54 -14.19 14.31
N ILE A 224 16.37 -14.91 13.21
CA ILE A 224 15.22 -15.77 12.94
C ILE A 224 15.76 -17.10 12.41
N THR A 225 15.24 -18.22 12.92
CA THR A 225 15.53 -19.55 12.37
C THR A 225 14.29 -20.08 11.67
N PHE A 226 14.43 -20.38 10.38
CA PHE A 226 13.39 -20.95 9.53
C PHE A 226 13.59 -22.44 9.36
N LYS A 227 12.50 -23.20 9.34
CA LYS A 227 12.45 -24.52 8.72
C LYS A 227 12.41 -24.37 7.20
N LEU A 228 13.21 -25.17 6.52
CA LEU A 228 13.32 -25.23 5.07
C LEU A 228 12.89 -26.61 4.55
N GLU A 229 12.67 -26.68 3.25
CA GLU A 229 12.39 -27.92 2.53
C GLU A 229 13.50 -28.21 1.51
N PRO A 230 13.65 -29.47 1.04
CA PRO A 230 14.52 -29.76 -0.09
C PRO A 230 14.16 -28.88 -1.30
N LEU A 231 15.17 -28.36 -2.00
CA LEU A 231 14.95 -27.55 -3.20
C LEU A 231 14.11 -28.33 -4.21
N PHE A 232 13.12 -27.65 -4.80
CA PHE A 232 12.19 -28.25 -5.74
C PHE A 232 11.99 -27.37 -6.98
N LYS A 233 11.41 -27.96 -8.02
CA LYS A 233 10.94 -27.25 -9.21
C LYS A 233 9.42 -27.09 -9.18
N ARG A 234 8.92 -26.08 -9.88
CA ARG A 234 7.49 -25.92 -10.14
C ARG A 234 7.23 -25.75 -11.62
N SER A 235 5.99 -26.00 -12.00
CA SER A 235 5.45 -25.86 -13.35
C SER A 235 4.34 -24.82 -13.34
N ILE A 236 4.53 -23.72 -14.08
CA ILE A 236 3.59 -22.60 -14.10
C ILE A 236 2.88 -22.53 -15.46
N THR A 237 1.56 -22.42 -15.44
CA THR A 237 0.72 -22.12 -16.61
C THR A 237 -0.30 -21.05 -16.24
N TYR A 238 -0.43 -20.00 -17.06
CA TYR A 238 -1.53 -19.05 -16.93
C TYR A 238 -2.69 -19.46 -17.84
N VAL A 239 -3.89 -19.59 -17.26
CA VAL A 239 -5.12 -19.90 -17.98
C VAL A 239 -6.07 -18.72 -17.86
N THR A 240 -6.46 -18.14 -19.00
CA THR A 240 -7.41 -17.03 -19.03
C THR A 240 -8.81 -17.56 -19.29
N GLU A 241 -9.76 -17.20 -18.44
CA GLU A 241 -11.17 -17.53 -18.60
C GLU A 241 -12.05 -16.29 -18.42
N ASN A 242 -13.33 -16.43 -18.81
CA ASN A 242 -14.34 -15.45 -18.41
C ASN A 242 -14.64 -15.57 -16.90
N ASP A 243 -14.92 -14.45 -16.25
CA ASP A 243 -15.11 -14.39 -14.79
C ASP A 243 -16.52 -14.79 -14.31
N SER A 244 -17.44 -15.16 -15.21
CA SER A 244 -18.84 -15.51 -14.89
C SER A 244 -19.01 -16.54 -13.78
N ASN A 245 -18.06 -17.46 -13.60
CA ASN A 245 -18.11 -18.52 -12.58
C ASN A 245 -17.00 -18.41 -11.50
N LEU A 246 -16.34 -17.25 -11.38
CA LEU A 246 -15.22 -17.04 -10.47
C LEU A 246 -15.55 -17.39 -9.01
N GLU A 247 -16.72 -16.95 -8.52
CA GLU A 247 -17.18 -17.13 -7.14
C GLU A 247 -17.37 -18.60 -6.75
N ASN A 248 -17.65 -19.48 -7.71
CA ASN A 248 -17.79 -20.91 -7.46
C ASN A 248 -16.47 -21.68 -7.64
N LYS A 249 -15.54 -21.14 -8.44
CA LYS A 249 -14.23 -21.78 -8.70
C LYS A 249 -13.17 -21.44 -7.66
N VAL A 250 -13.20 -20.22 -7.10
CA VAL A 250 -12.13 -19.66 -6.25
C VAL A 250 -11.64 -20.65 -5.18
N ILE A 251 -12.54 -21.25 -4.41
CA ILE A 251 -12.15 -22.16 -3.32
C ILE A 251 -11.47 -23.41 -3.88
N THR A 252 -12.13 -24.07 -4.84
CA THR A 252 -11.63 -25.32 -5.43
C THR A 252 -10.30 -25.14 -6.14
N PHE A 253 -10.06 -23.98 -6.73
CA PHE A 253 -8.80 -23.67 -7.42
C PHE A 253 -7.62 -23.61 -6.46
N GLY A 254 -7.74 -22.89 -5.35
CA GLY A 254 -6.70 -22.82 -4.31
C GLY A 254 -6.47 -24.14 -3.57
N GLN A 255 -7.49 -25.00 -3.49
CA GLN A 255 -7.33 -26.36 -2.94
C GLN A 255 -6.59 -27.28 -3.91
N LYS A 256 -6.82 -27.11 -5.22
CA LYS A 256 -6.25 -27.98 -6.24
C LYS A 256 -4.78 -27.68 -6.54
N HIS A 257 -4.38 -26.42 -6.47
CA HIS A 257 -3.05 -25.97 -6.89
C HIS A 257 -2.25 -25.37 -5.73
N GLU A 258 -1.05 -25.88 -5.48
CA GLU A 258 -0.29 -25.56 -4.26
C GLU A 258 0.06 -24.07 -4.14
N PHE A 259 0.41 -23.42 -5.26
CA PHE A 259 0.82 -22.01 -5.31
C PHE A 259 -0.15 -21.15 -6.13
N ALA A 260 -1.43 -21.52 -6.14
CA ALA A 260 -2.43 -20.86 -6.97
C ALA A 260 -2.51 -19.35 -6.72
N ASP A 261 -2.66 -18.57 -7.80
CA ASP A 261 -3.09 -17.17 -7.76
C ASP A 261 -4.25 -16.99 -8.75
N ILE A 262 -5.14 -16.04 -8.49
CA ILE A 262 -6.09 -15.56 -9.51
C ILE A 262 -5.90 -14.06 -9.67
N ILE A 263 -5.77 -13.59 -10.91
CA ILE A 263 -5.79 -12.17 -11.24
C ILE A 263 -7.13 -11.87 -11.91
N TRP A 264 -7.97 -11.09 -11.23
CA TRP A 264 -9.31 -10.75 -11.70
C TRP A 264 -9.33 -9.34 -12.30
N TYR A 265 -9.80 -9.24 -13.55
CA TYR A 265 -10.04 -8.01 -14.30
C TYR A 265 -11.56 -7.86 -14.53
N PRO A 266 -12.29 -7.24 -13.58
CA PRO A 266 -13.75 -7.32 -13.54
C PRO A 266 -14.46 -6.60 -14.70
N ASN A 267 -14.00 -5.41 -15.09
CA ASN A 267 -14.57 -4.67 -16.23
C ASN A 267 -14.29 -5.36 -17.57
N GLN A 268 -13.23 -6.16 -17.64
CA GLN A 268 -12.92 -7.00 -18.79
C GLN A 268 -13.59 -8.38 -18.76
N HIS A 269 -14.39 -8.69 -17.73
CA HIS A 269 -15.01 -10.00 -17.50
C HIS A 269 -14.02 -11.17 -17.59
N LYS A 270 -12.82 -10.98 -17.03
CA LYS A 270 -11.68 -11.88 -17.23
C LYS A 270 -11.05 -12.27 -15.91
N ALA A 271 -10.80 -13.57 -15.72
CA ALA A 271 -9.99 -14.11 -14.63
C ALA A 271 -8.80 -14.89 -15.20
N VAL A 272 -7.60 -14.58 -14.74
CA VAL A 272 -6.37 -15.28 -15.11
C VAL A 272 -5.94 -16.15 -13.94
N TYR A 273 -6.02 -17.45 -14.13
CA TYR A 273 -5.67 -18.48 -13.17
C TYR A 273 -4.20 -18.87 -13.34
N ARG A 274 -3.40 -18.72 -12.28
CA ARG A 274 -2.03 -19.21 -12.22
C ARG A 274 -2.03 -20.65 -11.71
N VAL A 275 -2.03 -21.60 -12.65
CA VAL A 275 -1.85 -23.03 -12.35
C VAL A 275 -0.38 -23.24 -12.01
N ASP A 276 -0.09 -23.59 -10.76
CA ASP A 276 1.26 -23.56 -10.24
C ASP A 276 1.46 -24.61 -9.15
N ASP A 277 2.22 -25.65 -9.51
CA ASP A 277 2.40 -26.86 -8.72
C ASP A 277 3.85 -27.33 -8.74
N ARG A 278 4.24 -28.06 -7.69
CA ARG A 278 5.54 -28.75 -7.68
C ARG A 278 5.60 -29.81 -8.78
N VAL A 279 6.81 -30.01 -9.29
CA VAL A 279 7.15 -31.12 -10.17
C VAL A 279 8.43 -31.79 -9.67
N PRO A 280 8.70 -33.06 -10.04
CA PRO A 280 9.95 -33.71 -9.68
C PRO A 280 11.16 -32.86 -10.07
N ILE A 281 12.18 -32.80 -9.21
CA ILE A 281 13.34 -31.91 -9.40
C ILE A 281 14.09 -32.15 -10.72
N HIS A 282 14.04 -33.38 -11.24
CA HIS A 282 14.65 -33.79 -12.50
C HIS A 282 13.84 -33.39 -13.75
N THR A 283 12.66 -32.78 -13.58
CA THR A 283 11.87 -32.27 -14.71
C THR A 283 12.68 -31.20 -15.45
N SER A 284 12.75 -31.32 -16.78
CA SER A 284 13.48 -30.36 -17.62
C SER A 284 12.84 -28.96 -17.58
N GLY A 285 13.67 -27.92 -17.66
CA GLY A 285 13.23 -26.53 -17.64
C GLY A 285 14.05 -25.69 -16.66
N ASN A 286 14.36 -24.46 -17.07
CA ASN A 286 15.11 -23.47 -16.30
C ASN A 286 14.38 -22.13 -16.31
N ALA A 287 13.05 -22.18 -16.11
CA ALA A 287 12.24 -20.99 -16.13
C ALA A 287 12.65 -20.00 -15.04
N VAL A 288 12.51 -18.72 -15.37
CA VAL A 288 12.74 -17.59 -14.47
C VAL A 288 11.51 -16.70 -14.51
N TYR A 289 11.06 -16.23 -13.35
CA TYR A 289 10.02 -15.25 -13.23
C TYR A 289 10.63 -13.89 -12.86
N ASP A 290 10.55 -12.93 -13.77
CA ASP A 290 10.83 -11.54 -13.46
C ASP A 290 9.61 -10.68 -13.79
N PHE A 291 8.75 -10.49 -12.78
CA PHE A 291 7.48 -9.78 -12.93
C PHE A 291 7.68 -8.38 -13.53
N ILE A 292 6.94 -8.06 -14.59
CA ILE A 292 7.18 -6.84 -15.39
C ILE A 292 7.14 -5.56 -14.53
N PRO A 293 6.14 -5.33 -13.67
CA PRO A 293 6.11 -4.17 -12.76
C PRO A 293 7.25 -4.11 -11.72
N PHE A 294 8.06 -5.16 -11.58
CA PHE A 294 9.21 -5.21 -10.66
C PHE A 294 10.56 -4.99 -11.38
N ARG A 295 10.52 -4.70 -12.68
CA ARG A 295 11.70 -4.48 -13.53
C ARG A 295 12.19 -3.03 -13.50
N PRO A 296 13.49 -2.79 -13.71
CA PRO A 296 14.02 -1.43 -13.87
C PRO A 296 13.36 -0.77 -15.09
N THR A 297 12.77 0.41 -14.89
CA THR A 297 12.06 1.15 -15.93
C THR A 297 12.73 2.51 -16.18
N PRO A 298 12.94 2.94 -17.44
CA PRO A 298 13.50 4.25 -17.75
C PRO A 298 12.69 5.41 -17.15
N ALA A 299 13.36 6.43 -16.62
CA ALA A 299 12.72 7.59 -15.99
C ALA A 299 11.68 8.28 -16.88
N ILE A 300 11.98 8.43 -18.18
CA ILE A 300 11.07 9.06 -19.15
C ILE A 300 9.78 8.28 -19.32
N GLN A 301 9.85 6.95 -19.31
CA GLN A 301 8.67 6.09 -19.42
C GLN A 301 7.79 6.20 -18.17
N LEU A 302 8.41 6.20 -16.98
CA LEU A 302 7.68 6.39 -15.72
C LEU A 302 6.98 7.75 -15.66
N LEU A 303 7.67 8.82 -16.06
CA LEU A 303 7.10 10.16 -16.10
C LEU A 303 5.94 10.27 -17.09
N LEU A 304 6.08 9.70 -18.29
CA LEU A 304 5.03 9.71 -19.30
C LEU A 304 3.80 8.94 -18.81
N ARG A 305 3.97 7.71 -18.32
CA ARG A 305 2.87 6.89 -17.77
C ARG A 305 2.13 7.65 -16.66
N ARG A 306 2.88 8.25 -15.74
CA ARG A 306 2.29 8.98 -14.62
C ARG A 306 1.56 10.25 -15.08
N THR A 307 2.14 11.01 -16.00
CA THR A 307 1.53 12.24 -16.54
C THR A 307 0.24 11.93 -17.28
N THR A 308 0.20 10.83 -18.05
CA THR A 308 -1.02 10.34 -18.71
C THR A 308 -2.09 9.98 -17.69
N GLU A 309 -1.76 9.18 -16.67
CA GLU A 309 -2.72 8.79 -15.64
C GLU A 309 -3.24 10.02 -14.85
N GLU A 310 -2.38 10.99 -14.53
CA GLU A 310 -2.77 12.25 -13.88
C GLU A 310 -3.69 13.11 -14.77
N ALA A 311 -3.47 13.14 -16.08
CA ALA A 311 -4.34 13.82 -17.02
C ALA A 311 -5.73 13.14 -17.12
N GLU A 312 -5.77 11.81 -17.20
CA GLU A 312 -7.02 11.05 -17.21
C GLU A 312 -7.83 11.27 -15.93
N GLU A 313 -7.17 11.27 -14.77
CA GLU A 313 -7.78 11.62 -13.48
C GLU A 313 -8.28 13.07 -13.47
N PHE A 314 -7.49 14.00 -14.02
CA PHE A 314 -7.84 15.41 -14.04
C PHE A 314 -9.09 15.69 -14.88
N TYR A 315 -9.15 15.16 -16.09
CA TYR A 315 -10.27 15.33 -17.03
C TYR A 315 -11.46 14.38 -16.77
N GLY A 316 -11.28 13.40 -15.89
CA GLY A 316 -12.29 12.36 -15.65
C GLY A 316 -12.51 11.49 -16.89
N ASP A 317 -11.42 11.13 -17.57
CA ASP A 317 -11.42 10.31 -18.78
C ASP A 317 -11.43 8.81 -18.41
N SER A 318 -12.62 8.29 -18.16
CA SER A 318 -12.79 6.87 -17.87
C SER A 318 -12.58 5.98 -19.09
N GLU A 319 -12.83 6.47 -20.31
CA GLU A 319 -12.59 5.71 -21.54
C GLU A 319 -11.10 5.50 -21.78
N GLY A 320 -10.30 6.57 -21.64
CA GLY A 320 -8.84 6.52 -21.70
C GLY A 320 -8.26 5.51 -20.71
N LYS A 321 -8.69 5.58 -19.44
CA LYS A 321 -8.30 4.59 -18.42
C LYS A 321 -8.64 3.17 -18.81
N CYS A 322 -9.84 2.92 -19.36
CA CYS A 322 -10.23 1.57 -19.80
C CYS A 322 -9.44 1.08 -21.01
N LEU A 323 -9.08 1.97 -21.94
CA LEU A 323 -8.20 1.64 -23.06
C LEU A 323 -6.79 1.26 -22.59
N VAL A 324 -6.23 2.04 -21.67
CA VAL A 324 -4.92 1.75 -21.06
C VAL A 324 -4.98 0.45 -20.26
N ALA A 325 -6.00 0.25 -19.42
CA ALA A 325 -6.21 -0.97 -18.65
C ALA A 325 -6.21 -2.23 -19.52
N LYS A 326 -6.95 -2.19 -20.63
CA LYS A 326 -7.02 -3.30 -21.59
C LYS A 326 -5.67 -3.55 -22.28
N THR A 327 -4.96 -2.47 -22.62
CA THR A 327 -3.63 -2.55 -23.24
C THR A 327 -2.60 -3.16 -22.29
N GLU A 328 -2.57 -2.70 -21.03
CA GLU A 328 -1.70 -3.23 -19.97
C GLU A 328 -2.02 -4.70 -19.70
N THR A 329 -3.29 -5.05 -19.55
CA THR A 329 -3.73 -6.44 -19.32
C THR A 329 -3.29 -7.36 -20.44
N ASN A 330 -3.53 -6.97 -21.70
CA ASN A 330 -3.11 -7.77 -22.86
C ASN A 330 -1.59 -7.88 -22.97
N SER A 331 -0.86 -6.82 -22.64
CA SER A 331 0.61 -6.81 -22.66
C SER A 331 1.20 -7.74 -21.61
N LEU A 332 0.64 -7.75 -20.40
CA LEU A 332 1.03 -8.66 -19.33
C LEU A 332 0.75 -10.12 -19.71
N ILE A 333 -0.44 -10.43 -20.24
CA ILE A 333 -0.79 -11.79 -20.69
C ILE A 333 0.14 -12.25 -21.82
N ALA A 334 0.34 -11.40 -22.85
CA ALA A 334 1.20 -11.73 -23.99
C ALA A 334 2.66 -11.96 -23.59
N SER A 335 3.11 -11.29 -22.53
CA SER A 335 4.46 -11.42 -22.00
C SER A 335 4.58 -12.48 -20.89
N ALA A 336 3.54 -13.31 -20.69
CA ALA A 336 3.47 -14.31 -19.63
C ALA A 336 3.79 -13.75 -18.23
N TYR A 337 3.36 -12.51 -17.97
CA TYR A 337 3.64 -11.74 -16.76
C TYR A 337 5.14 -11.58 -16.44
N GLY A 338 6.02 -11.86 -17.40
CA GLY A 338 7.47 -11.83 -17.22
C GLY A 338 8.13 -13.18 -16.96
N LEU A 339 7.41 -14.30 -17.13
CA LEU A 339 8.02 -15.63 -17.18
C LEU A 339 8.87 -15.79 -18.44
N THR A 340 9.95 -16.54 -18.32
CA THR A 340 10.78 -17.04 -19.43
C THR A 340 11.06 -18.53 -19.18
N ASN A 341 11.34 -19.31 -20.23
CA ASN A 341 11.61 -20.75 -20.09
C ASN A 341 13.11 -21.05 -19.83
N ASN A 342 13.98 -20.09 -20.12
CA ASN A 342 15.44 -20.22 -20.03
C ASN A 342 16.14 -18.97 -19.46
N GLY A 343 15.40 -18.04 -18.86
CA GLY A 343 15.93 -16.76 -18.38
C GLY A 343 16.00 -15.64 -19.43
N LEU A 344 15.73 -15.94 -20.71
CA LEU A 344 15.87 -14.97 -21.82
C LEU A 344 14.58 -14.79 -22.61
N VAL A 345 13.93 -15.91 -22.99
CA VAL A 345 12.77 -15.90 -23.89
C VAL A 345 11.66 -16.75 -23.30
N PHE A 346 10.42 -16.29 -23.46
CA PHE A 346 9.23 -17.10 -23.23
C PHE A 346 8.91 -17.90 -24.50
N SER A 347 8.93 -19.22 -24.41
CA SER A 347 8.63 -20.14 -25.51
C SER A 347 7.28 -20.86 -25.35
N GLY A 348 6.58 -20.66 -24.23
CA GLY A 348 5.26 -21.24 -23.98
C GLY A 348 5.14 -21.88 -22.59
N PHE A 349 3.91 -22.29 -22.27
CA PHE A 349 3.60 -23.03 -21.04
C PHE A 349 3.65 -24.56 -21.28
N PRO A 350 3.89 -25.37 -20.23
CA PRO A 350 4.26 -24.94 -18.88
C PRO A 350 5.69 -24.37 -18.80
N ALA A 351 5.86 -23.32 -18.00
CA ALA A 351 7.17 -22.80 -17.64
C ALA A 351 7.67 -23.55 -16.39
N VAL A 352 8.64 -24.45 -16.57
CA VAL A 352 9.22 -25.26 -15.49
C VAL A 352 10.54 -24.68 -15.03
N GLY A 353 10.70 -24.43 -13.73
CA GLY A 353 11.92 -23.84 -13.15
C GLY A 353 12.10 -24.17 -11.67
N PHE A 354 13.28 -23.86 -11.14
CA PHE A 354 13.55 -24.01 -9.70
C PHE A 354 12.77 -22.96 -8.89
N HIS A 355 12.28 -23.37 -7.72
CA HIS A 355 11.49 -22.51 -6.84
C HIS A 355 12.14 -21.12 -6.61
N ASN A 356 13.44 -21.10 -6.32
CA ASN A 356 14.18 -19.86 -6.06
C ASN A 356 14.25 -18.90 -7.28
N HIS A 357 14.01 -19.38 -8.51
CA HIS A 357 14.01 -18.56 -9.73
C HIS A 357 12.61 -18.11 -10.18
N ILE A 358 11.55 -18.73 -9.67
CA ILE A 358 10.16 -18.49 -10.13
C ILE A 358 9.20 -18.00 -9.04
N GLN A 359 9.65 -17.99 -7.78
CA GLN A 359 8.83 -17.58 -6.64
C GLN A 359 8.68 -16.06 -6.51
N ALA A 360 9.78 -15.31 -6.63
CA ALA A 360 9.81 -13.87 -6.35
C ALA A 360 10.76 -13.15 -7.31
N SER A 361 10.54 -11.86 -7.53
CA SER A 361 11.40 -11.03 -8.36
C SER A 361 11.56 -9.61 -7.83
N GLY A 362 12.37 -8.82 -8.53
CA GLY A 362 12.69 -7.44 -8.17
C GLY A 362 14.01 -6.97 -8.74
N SER A 363 14.20 -7.21 -10.03
CA SER A 363 15.41 -6.84 -10.76
C SER A 363 15.67 -5.32 -10.74
N CYS A 364 14.65 -4.49 -10.48
CA CYS A 364 14.84 -3.04 -10.36
C CYS A 364 15.75 -2.62 -9.21
N LEU A 365 15.99 -3.48 -8.21
CA LEU A 365 16.96 -3.23 -7.13
C LEU A 365 18.42 -3.44 -7.54
N GLY A 366 18.67 -4.16 -8.64
CA GLY A 366 19.99 -4.64 -9.05
C GLY A 366 20.53 -4.02 -10.34
N SER A 367 19.98 -2.89 -10.78
CA SER A 367 20.32 -2.31 -12.08
C SER A 367 21.77 -1.82 -12.16
N ASP A 368 22.41 -2.17 -13.28
CA ASP A 368 23.82 -1.90 -13.58
C ASP A 368 24.10 -0.39 -13.65
N ARG A 369 24.98 0.06 -12.75
CA ARG A 369 25.47 1.46 -12.66
C ARG A 369 26.25 1.90 -13.90
N ASN A 370 26.62 0.97 -14.78
CA ASN A 370 27.36 1.24 -16.01
C ASN A 370 26.47 1.59 -17.21
N THR A 371 25.14 1.53 -17.06
CA THR A 371 24.23 1.95 -18.13
C THR A 371 24.11 3.49 -18.19
N LYS A 372 24.20 4.06 -19.40
CA LYS A 372 24.02 5.53 -19.61
C LYS A 372 22.56 5.99 -19.43
N ILE A 373 21.63 5.07 -19.20
CA ILE A 373 20.19 5.34 -19.07
C ILE A 373 19.81 5.18 -17.60
N ALA A 374 19.31 6.25 -16.98
CA ALA A 374 18.80 6.20 -15.62
C ALA A 374 17.51 5.37 -15.57
N THR A 375 17.57 4.21 -14.92
CA THR A 375 16.43 3.31 -14.68
C THR A 375 16.11 3.24 -13.19
N PHE A 376 14.84 3.07 -12.86
CA PHE A 376 14.34 3.10 -11.49
C PHE A 376 13.34 1.96 -11.26
N CYS A 377 13.15 1.59 -10.00
CA CYS A 377 11.91 0.91 -9.62
C CYS A 377 10.72 1.85 -9.90
N PRO A 378 9.57 1.35 -10.41
CA PRO A 378 8.47 2.23 -10.81
C PRO A 378 7.93 3.17 -9.74
N TRP A 379 8.03 2.77 -8.47
CA TRP A 379 7.60 3.52 -7.29
C TRP A 379 8.70 4.35 -6.60
N ASP A 380 9.91 4.41 -7.17
CA ASP A 380 11.02 5.14 -6.56
C ASP A 380 10.67 6.64 -6.40
N PRO A 381 10.74 7.21 -5.19
CA PRO A 381 10.27 8.57 -4.93
C PRO A 381 11.12 9.67 -5.57
N ARG A 382 12.31 9.34 -6.07
CA ARG A 382 13.21 10.31 -6.75
C ARG A 382 12.72 10.68 -8.15
N ILE A 383 11.82 9.86 -8.72
CA ILE A 383 11.15 10.14 -9.99
C ILE A 383 9.65 10.28 -9.75
N LYS A 384 8.98 11.12 -10.54
CA LYS A 384 7.51 11.24 -10.53
C LYS A 384 6.87 10.05 -11.27
N GLY A 385 7.15 8.83 -10.80
CA GLY A 385 6.58 7.58 -11.32
C GLY A 385 5.30 7.19 -10.59
N ASP A 386 5.11 5.87 -10.44
CA ASP A 386 3.94 5.24 -9.82
C ASP A 386 3.77 5.73 -8.39
N PHE A 387 2.57 6.22 -8.05
CA PHE A 387 2.22 6.65 -6.71
C PHE A 387 0.79 6.21 -6.42
N ASN A 388 0.68 5.17 -5.59
CA ASN A 388 -0.53 4.36 -5.47
C ASN A 388 -0.95 4.19 -4.01
N HIS A 389 -2.25 3.96 -3.82
CA HIS A 389 -2.77 3.29 -2.63
C HIS A 389 -2.73 1.78 -2.84
N LYS A 390 -2.60 1.03 -1.75
CA LYS A 390 -2.83 -0.42 -1.74
C LYS A 390 -3.79 -0.75 -0.62
N THR A 391 -4.82 -1.50 -0.95
CA THR A 391 -5.72 -2.10 0.03
C THR A 391 -5.58 -3.61 -0.09
N THR A 392 -5.54 -4.28 1.06
CA THR A 392 -5.50 -5.73 1.13
C THR A 392 -6.16 -6.21 2.40
N PHE A 393 -7.10 -7.12 2.23
CA PHE A 393 -7.78 -7.79 3.33
C PHE A 393 -8.03 -9.26 2.97
N SER A 394 -8.12 -10.11 3.99
CA SER A 394 -8.51 -11.51 3.84
C SER A 394 -9.98 -11.68 4.10
N ILE A 395 -10.66 -12.43 3.22
CA ILE A 395 -12.01 -12.94 3.46
C ILE A 395 -11.92 -14.45 3.67
N GLY A 396 -12.57 -14.95 4.71
CA GLY A 396 -12.64 -16.39 4.98
C GLY A 396 -13.29 -17.17 3.85
N LEU A 397 -12.88 -18.44 3.66
CA LEU A 397 -13.41 -19.29 2.59
C LEU A 397 -14.94 -19.47 2.66
N SER A 398 -15.53 -19.37 3.84
CA SER A 398 -16.99 -19.45 4.05
C SER A 398 -17.76 -18.29 3.42
N MET A 399 -17.12 -17.12 3.28
CA MET A 399 -17.76 -15.88 2.83
C MET A 399 -17.25 -15.36 1.48
N VAL A 400 -16.13 -15.92 0.98
CA VAL A 400 -15.45 -15.42 -0.24
C VAL A 400 -16.36 -15.41 -1.47
N LYS A 401 -17.25 -16.40 -1.61
CA LYS A 401 -18.22 -16.46 -2.70
C LYS A 401 -19.14 -15.23 -2.69
N ASN A 402 -19.80 -14.99 -1.55
CA ASN A 402 -20.74 -13.88 -1.39
C ASN A 402 -20.05 -12.52 -1.58
N PHE A 403 -18.80 -12.39 -1.12
CA PHE A 403 -18.01 -11.19 -1.35
C PHE A 403 -17.76 -10.93 -2.85
N ILE A 404 -17.38 -11.95 -3.63
CA ILE A 404 -17.18 -11.81 -5.08
C ILE A 404 -18.49 -11.47 -5.78
N GLU A 405 -19.61 -12.07 -5.37
CA GLU A 405 -20.94 -11.76 -5.92
C GLU A 405 -21.34 -10.29 -5.66
N ASP A 406 -21.06 -9.76 -4.48
CA ASP A 406 -21.30 -8.34 -4.18
C ASP A 406 -20.37 -7.41 -4.98
N LEU A 407 -19.11 -7.79 -5.18
CA LEU A 407 -18.23 -7.03 -6.07
C LEU A 407 -18.72 -7.05 -7.52
N LYS A 408 -19.23 -8.18 -8.02
CA LYS A 408 -19.85 -8.25 -9.35
C LYS A 408 -21.03 -7.29 -9.50
N LYS A 409 -21.86 -7.12 -8.47
CA LYS A 409 -22.94 -6.11 -8.48
C LYS A 409 -22.39 -4.68 -8.60
N LEU A 410 -21.26 -4.36 -7.96
CA LEU A 410 -20.60 -3.06 -8.14
C LEU A 410 -20.05 -2.89 -9.57
N VAL A 411 -19.51 -3.96 -10.15
CA VAL A 411 -19.05 -3.97 -11.55
C VAL A 411 -20.21 -3.71 -12.50
N GLU A 412 -21.37 -4.33 -12.29
CA GLU A 412 -22.58 -4.07 -13.08
C GLU A 412 -23.08 -2.62 -12.93
N LEU A 413 -22.94 -2.03 -11.74
CA LEU A 413 -23.40 -0.67 -11.45
C LEU A 413 -22.58 0.40 -12.17
N GLU A 414 -21.25 0.27 -12.14
CA GLU A 414 -20.30 1.19 -12.73
C GLU A 414 -19.01 0.46 -13.19
N PRO A 415 -19.05 -0.23 -14.34
CA PRO A 415 -17.95 -1.12 -14.76
C PRO A 415 -16.64 -0.35 -14.98
N LYS A 416 -16.73 0.87 -15.52
CA LYS A 416 -15.57 1.72 -15.80
C LYS A 416 -14.79 2.15 -14.55
N ALA A 417 -15.39 2.07 -13.37
CA ALA A 417 -14.68 2.32 -12.11
C ALA A 417 -13.52 1.34 -11.90
N PHE A 418 -13.64 0.10 -12.39
CA PHE A 418 -12.62 -0.93 -12.19
C PHE A 418 -11.42 -0.81 -13.13
N CYS A 419 -11.51 0.00 -14.19
CA CYS A 419 -10.40 0.21 -15.13
C CYS A 419 -9.14 0.74 -14.42
N SER A 420 -9.28 1.60 -13.40
CA SER A 420 -8.11 2.06 -12.64
C SER A 420 -7.40 0.93 -11.89
N ILE A 421 -8.14 -0.03 -11.30
CA ILE A 421 -7.52 -1.22 -10.67
C ILE A 421 -6.87 -2.11 -11.73
N GLU A 422 -7.52 -2.29 -12.88
CA GLU A 422 -7.01 -3.12 -13.97
C GLU A 422 -5.71 -2.57 -14.58
N MET A 423 -5.51 -1.25 -14.62
CA MET A 423 -4.23 -0.61 -14.97
C MET A 423 -3.07 -1.00 -14.04
N HIS A 424 -3.38 -1.42 -12.81
CA HIS A 424 -2.42 -1.81 -11.77
C HIS A 424 -2.48 -3.32 -11.46
N ASN A 425 -2.71 -4.13 -12.49
CA ASN A 425 -2.76 -5.59 -12.44
C ASN A 425 -4.01 -6.19 -11.77
N GLY A 426 -5.16 -5.50 -11.85
CA GLY A 426 -6.43 -6.07 -11.43
C GLY A 426 -6.51 -6.31 -9.92
N ILE A 427 -7.47 -7.15 -9.53
CA ILE A 427 -7.61 -7.67 -8.17
C ILE A 427 -6.83 -8.98 -8.10
N LEU A 428 -5.70 -8.98 -7.39
CA LEU A 428 -4.90 -10.18 -7.18
C LEU A 428 -5.44 -10.94 -5.96
N MET A 429 -5.84 -12.18 -6.17
CA MET A 429 -6.39 -13.08 -5.17
C MET A 429 -5.35 -14.13 -4.82
N ARG A 430 -4.97 -14.18 -3.54
CA ARG A 430 -3.97 -15.11 -3.00
C ARG A 430 -4.55 -15.90 -1.83
N TYR A 431 -4.17 -17.15 -1.70
CA TYR A 431 -4.69 -18.02 -0.67
C TYR A 431 -3.81 -17.99 0.58
N VAL A 432 -4.45 -17.99 1.74
CA VAL A 432 -3.78 -18.02 3.03
C VAL A 432 -4.48 -19.02 3.95
N LYS A 433 -3.71 -19.68 4.82
CA LYS A 433 -4.28 -20.50 5.90
C LYS A 433 -4.41 -19.71 7.19
N GLY A 434 -5.25 -20.24 8.09
CA GLY A 434 -5.22 -19.88 9.50
C GLY A 434 -3.81 -20.02 10.09
N SER A 435 -3.44 -19.08 10.94
CA SER A 435 -2.07 -18.86 11.43
C SER A 435 -1.99 -19.09 12.94
N SER A 436 -0.85 -19.61 13.40
CA SER A 436 -0.56 -19.76 14.84
C SER A 436 -0.20 -18.43 15.50
N ALA A 437 0.32 -17.47 14.74
CA ALA A 437 0.64 -16.14 15.27
C ALA A 437 -0.60 -15.39 15.80
N TYR A 438 -0.47 -14.70 16.93
CA TYR A 438 -1.60 -14.02 17.58
C TYR A 438 -2.25 -12.94 16.72
N LEU A 439 -1.44 -12.23 15.93
CA LEU A 439 -1.90 -11.23 14.94
C LEU A 439 -1.84 -11.75 13.49
N GLY A 440 -1.83 -13.07 13.30
CA GLY A 440 -1.92 -13.70 11.99
C GLY A 440 -3.36 -13.94 11.51
N LYS A 441 -3.53 -14.51 10.33
CA LYS A 441 -4.86 -14.83 9.77
C LYS A 441 -5.62 -15.81 10.68
N GLN A 442 -6.91 -15.57 10.91
CA GLN A 442 -7.69 -16.35 11.90
C GLN A 442 -8.26 -17.65 11.33
N GLU A 443 -8.42 -17.72 10.01
CA GLU A 443 -8.98 -18.87 9.29
C GLU A 443 -8.39 -18.95 7.89
N ASP A 444 -8.63 -20.07 7.20
CA ASP A 444 -8.29 -20.21 5.79
C ASP A 444 -9.14 -19.23 4.96
N GLY A 445 -8.52 -18.58 3.98
CA GLY A 445 -9.16 -17.52 3.23
C GLY A 445 -8.42 -17.09 1.98
N VAL A 446 -8.93 -16.01 1.40
CA VAL A 446 -8.38 -15.37 0.21
C VAL A 446 -8.06 -13.92 0.53
N ASP A 447 -6.81 -13.53 0.36
CA ASP A 447 -6.36 -12.14 0.37
C ASP A 447 -6.68 -11.50 -0.98
N PHE A 448 -7.34 -10.35 -0.95
CA PHE A 448 -7.63 -9.52 -2.12
C PHE A 448 -6.71 -8.31 -2.14
N ASP A 449 -5.69 -8.33 -3.00
CA ASP A 449 -4.76 -7.22 -3.18
C ASP A 449 -5.23 -6.29 -4.29
N ILE A 450 -5.44 -5.03 -3.93
CA ILE A 450 -5.95 -4.00 -4.83
C ILE A 450 -4.98 -2.82 -4.79
N THR A 451 -4.38 -2.50 -5.93
CA THR A 451 -3.54 -1.31 -6.11
C THR A 451 -4.28 -0.34 -7.02
N TYR A 452 -4.28 0.95 -6.66
CA TYR A 452 -5.00 1.98 -7.42
C TYR A 452 -4.35 3.35 -7.23
N TYR A 453 -4.70 4.26 -8.13
CA TYR A 453 -4.14 5.60 -8.20
C TYR A 453 -4.22 6.37 -6.86
N ARG A 454 -3.14 7.08 -6.53
CA ARG A 454 -3.09 8.08 -5.47
C ARG A 454 -2.66 9.43 -6.04
N SER A 455 -3.44 10.48 -5.80
CA SER A 455 -3.05 11.84 -6.18
C SER A 455 -1.88 12.35 -5.33
N ARG A 456 -0.97 13.14 -5.91
CA ARG A 456 0.03 13.90 -5.13
C ARG A 456 -0.58 15.13 -4.46
N ASP A 457 -1.65 15.68 -5.02
CA ASP A 457 -2.48 16.69 -4.37
C ASP A 457 -3.43 16.01 -3.36
N PRO A 458 -3.31 16.27 -2.05
CA PRO A 458 -4.23 15.74 -1.04
C PRO A 458 -5.70 16.12 -1.25
N MET A 459 -5.98 17.23 -1.94
CA MET A 459 -7.32 17.77 -2.11
C MET A 459 -7.99 17.31 -3.41
N ALA A 460 -7.26 16.62 -4.28
CA ALA A 460 -7.80 16.09 -5.52
C ALA A 460 -8.38 14.68 -5.29
N PRO A 461 -9.72 14.51 -5.32
CA PRO A 461 -10.31 13.18 -5.26
C PRO A 461 -9.94 12.39 -6.52
N ARG A 462 -9.85 11.06 -6.38
CA ARG A 462 -9.66 10.17 -7.52
C ARG A 462 -10.98 9.95 -8.25
N LEU A 463 -10.92 9.67 -9.54
CA LEU A 463 -12.08 9.27 -10.32
C LEU A 463 -12.68 7.99 -9.72
N TYR A 464 -14.00 7.97 -9.45
CA TYR A 464 -14.71 6.86 -8.81
C TYR A 464 -14.22 6.52 -7.38
N GLU A 465 -13.74 7.52 -6.64
CA GLU A 465 -13.30 7.37 -5.24
C GLU A 465 -14.28 6.55 -4.38
N ASP A 466 -15.57 6.87 -4.48
CA ASP A 466 -16.67 6.22 -3.77
C ASP A 466 -16.77 4.71 -4.05
N ILE A 467 -16.57 4.26 -5.29
CA ILE A 467 -16.61 2.83 -5.61
C ILE A 467 -15.47 2.09 -4.91
N PHE A 468 -14.26 2.67 -4.87
CA PHE A 468 -13.13 2.06 -4.17
C PHE A 468 -13.35 2.03 -2.65
N GLU A 469 -13.93 3.10 -2.10
CA GLU A 469 -14.27 3.11 -0.67
C GLU A 469 -15.37 2.08 -0.36
N GLU A 470 -16.33 1.89 -1.25
CA GLU A 470 -17.36 0.85 -1.12
C GLU A 470 -16.77 -0.57 -1.15
N ILE A 471 -15.77 -0.84 -2.01
CA ILE A 471 -15.04 -2.11 -2.01
C ILE A 471 -14.38 -2.35 -0.64
N GLU A 472 -13.73 -1.33 -0.08
CA GLU A 472 -13.15 -1.40 1.27
C GLU A 472 -14.22 -1.60 2.34
N GLN A 473 -15.37 -0.92 2.23
CA GLN A 473 -16.46 -1.05 3.21
C GLN A 473 -17.06 -2.46 3.21
N ILE A 474 -17.35 -2.99 2.02
CA ILE A 474 -17.84 -4.35 1.85
C ILE A 474 -16.83 -5.35 2.39
N GLY A 475 -15.57 -5.28 1.95
CA GLY A 475 -14.54 -6.24 2.35
C GLY A 475 -14.25 -6.21 3.85
N ILE A 476 -13.99 -5.02 4.40
CA ILE A 476 -13.46 -4.86 5.76
C ILE A 476 -14.58 -4.90 6.81
N PHE A 477 -15.73 -4.29 6.55
CA PHE A 477 -16.79 -4.16 7.55
C PHE A 477 -17.94 -5.14 7.32
N LYS A 478 -18.51 -5.25 6.10
CA LYS A 478 -19.63 -6.18 5.83
C LYS A 478 -19.18 -7.64 5.99
N TYR A 479 -18.05 -8.01 5.41
CA TYR A 479 -17.52 -9.37 5.45
C TYR A 479 -16.46 -9.60 6.52
N GLY A 480 -16.23 -8.63 7.41
CA GLY A 480 -15.31 -8.77 8.54
C GLY A 480 -13.84 -8.96 8.15
N GLY A 481 -13.44 -8.56 6.94
CA GLY A 481 -12.14 -8.85 6.40
C GLY A 481 -10.97 -8.40 7.28
N LEU A 482 -9.93 -9.23 7.35
CA LEU A 482 -8.73 -8.96 8.14
C LEU A 482 -7.71 -8.17 7.30
N PRO A 483 -7.35 -6.94 7.69
CA PRO A 483 -6.43 -6.12 6.91
C PRO A 483 -5.01 -6.69 6.94
N HIS A 484 -4.31 -6.63 5.82
CA HIS A 484 -2.86 -6.88 5.79
C HIS A 484 -2.10 -5.74 6.50
N TRP A 485 -1.29 -6.08 7.51
CA TRP A 485 -0.59 -5.11 8.36
C TRP A 485 0.41 -4.21 7.61
N GLY A 486 0.94 -4.68 6.48
CA GLY A 486 1.90 -3.92 5.66
C GLY A 486 1.33 -3.00 4.57
N LYS A 487 0.01 -2.94 4.30
CA LYS A 487 -0.50 -2.27 3.08
C LYS A 487 -1.50 -1.13 3.27
N ASN A 488 -2.44 -1.27 4.19
CA ASN A 488 -3.65 -0.46 4.16
C ASN A 488 -3.49 1.00 4.64
N ARG A 489 -4.50 1.83 4.37
CA ARG A 489 -4.71 3.13 5.05
C ARG A 489 -5.43 2.94 6.39
N ASN A 490 -5.52 4.01 7.19
CA ASN A 490 -6.03 3.96 8.58
C ASN A 490 -7.43 3.33 8.72
N VAL A 491 -8.36 3.55 7.77
CA VAL A 491 -9.73 3.01 7.86
C VAL A 491 -9.76 1.49 7.99
N ALA A 492 -8.81 0.79 7.39
CA ALA A 492 -8.74 -0.66 7.46
C ALA A 492 -8.42 -1.19 8.86
N PHE A 493 -7.81 -0.34 9.69
CA PHE A 493 -7.39 -0.69 11.05
C PHE A 493 -8.42 -0.26 12.11
N GLU A 494 -9.56 0.31 11.72
CA GLU A 494 -10.61 0.70 12.65
C GLU A 494 -11.21 -0.53 13.36
N GLY A 495 -11.12 -0.54 14.70
CA GLY A 495 -11.59 -1.66 15.52
C GLY A 495 -10.88 -2.99 15.22
N VAL A 496 -9.71 -2.96 14.57
CA VAL A 496 -9.07 -4.17 14.02
C VAL A 496 -8.76 -5.22 15.07
N MET A 497 -8.38 -4.82 16.28
CA MET A 497 -8.06 -5.75 17.36
C MET A 497 -9.24 -6.62 17.78
N ASN A 498 -10.48 -6.13 17.63
CA ASN A 498 -11.69 -6.90 17.91
C ASN A 498 -11.89 -8.08 16.94
N LYS A 499 -11.16 -8.10 15.82
CA LYS A 499 -11.20 -9.16 14.81
C LYS A 499 -10.19 -10.30 15.07
N TYR A 500 -9.28 -10.14 16.01
CA TYR A 500 -8.24 -11.14 16.32
C TYR A 500 -8.56 -11.86 17.64
N ILE A 501 -8.78 -13.18 17.58
CA ILE A 501 -9.14 -14.01 18.74
C ILE A 501 -8.07 -13.94 19.85
N ASN A 502 -6.80 -13.81 19.47
CA ASN A 502 -5.68 -13.76 20.40
C ASN A 502 -5.11 -12.34 20.60
N ALA A 503 -5.89 -11.29 20.29
CA ALA A 503 -5.50 -9.89 20.50
C ALA A 503 -5.01 -9.63 21.94
N ASP A 504 -5.78 -10.05 22.94
CA ASP A 504 -5.44 -9.85 24.36
C ASP A 504 -4.15 -10.56 24.77
N LYS A 505 -3.89 -11.75 24.21
CA LYS A 505 -2.63 -12.47 24.46
C LYS A 505 -1.45 -11.71 23.87
N PHE A 506 -1.59 -11.14 22.68
CA PHE A 506 -0.56 -10.28 22.10
C PHE A 506 -0.30 -9.05 22.97
N LEU A 507 -1.36 -8.35 23.40
CA LEU A 507 -1.26 -7.17 24.25
C LEU A 507 -0.58 -7.49 25.58
N LYS A 508 -0.89 -8.63 26.19
CA LYS A 508 -0.23 -9.10 27.41
C LYS A 508 1.28 -9.28 27.22
N VAL A 509 1.71 -9.95 26.14
CA VAL A 509 3.15 -10.12 25.84
C VAL A 509 3.82 -8.78 25.56
N LYS A 510 3.13 -7.87 24.85
CA LYS A 510 3.61 -6.52 24.60
C LYS A 510 3.86 -5.76 25.90
N ASP A 511 2.92 -5.79 26.84
CA ASP A 511 3.05 -5.10 28.13
C ASP A 511 4.11 -5.75 29.03
N GLU A 512 4.32 -7.07 28.93
CA GLU A 512 5.40 -7.77 29.63
C GLU A 512 6.80 -7.38 29.10
N TYR A 513 6.95 -7.30 27.77
CA TYR A 513 8.24 -7.02 27.14
C TYR A 513 8.60 -5.52 27.13
N ASP A 514 7.60 -4.65 27.10
CA ASP A 514 7.77 -3.20 27.00
C ASP A 514 6.72 -2.45 27.84
N PRO A 515 6.79 -2.55 29.19
CA PRO A 515 5.81 -1.94 30.09
C PRO A 515 5.77 -0.41 30.00
N GLU A 516 6.89 0.23 29.64
CA GLU A 516 7.00 1.67 29.41
C GLU A 516 6.60 2.09 27.98
N ARG A 517 6.19 1.13 27.15
CA ARG A 517 5.74 1.31 25.77
C ARG A 517 6.77 2.05 24.90
N LEU A 518 8.07 1.82 25.12
CA LEU A 518 9.17 2.44 24.40
C LEU A 518 9.14 2.16 22.89
N PHE A 519 8.63 0.99 22.46
CA PHE A 519 8.45 0.65 21.05
C PHE A 519 7.10 1.09 20.48
N SER A 520 6.26 1.73 21.29
CA SER A 520 4.95 2.24 20.87
C SER A 520 5.03 3.68 20.39
N SER A 521 4.01 4.11 19.64
CA SER A 521 3.72 5.49 19.31
C SER A 521 2.22 5.74 19.43
N GLU A 522 1.82 7.01 19.55
CA GLU A 522 0.40 7.39 19.52
C GLU A 522 -0.40 6.67 18.43
N TRP A 523 0.14 6.59 17.20
CA TRP A 523 -0.57 5.93 16.10
C TRP A 523 -0.66 4.41 16.26
N SER A 524 0.42 3.73 16.72
CA SER A 524 0.32 2.29 16.94
C SER A 524 -0.67 1.98 18.06
N ASP A 525 -0.71 2.80 19.11
CA ASP A 525 -1.65 2.62 20.22
C ASP A 525 -3.10 2.84 19.77
N GLN A 526 -3.36 3.77 18.85
CA GLN A 526 -4.68 3.92 18.24
C GLN A 526 -5.08 2.70 17.39
N VAL A 527 -4.15 2.17 16.58
CA VAL A 527 -4.40 0.93 15.79
C VAL A 527 -4.69 -0.25 16.70
N LEU A 528 -4.00 -0.35 17.84
CA LEU A 528 -4.21 -1.41 18.83
C LEU A 528 -5.42 -1.17 19.75
N GLY A 529 -6.18 -0.08 19.58
CA GLY A 529 -7.32 0.24 20.45
C GLY A 529 -6.93 0.63 21.89
N LEU A 530 -5.65 0.94 22.13
CA LEU A 530 -5.12 1.38 23.43
C LEU A 530 -5.25 2.89 23.65
N LYS A 531 -5.62 3.64 22.61
CA LYS A 531 -5.89 5.07 22.65
C LYS A 531 -7.07 5.39 21.74
N GLU A 532 -7.92 6.33 22.15
CA GLU A 532 -9.08 6.75 21.36
C GLU A 532 -8.68 7.43 20.04
N GLY A 533 -9.51 7.18 19.02
CA GLY A 533 -9.50 7.85 17.73
C GLY A 533 -8.26 7.56 16.90
N LEU A 534 -8.33 6.62 15.95
CA LEU A 534 -7.36 6.56 14.86
C LEU A 534 -7.31 7.93 14.19
N MET A 535 -6.12 8.54 14.11
CA MET A 535 -5.92 9.83 13.45
C MET A 535 -6.61 9.79 12.09
N LYS A 536 -7.80 10.39 12.02
CA LYS A 536 -8.48 10.65 10.76
C LYS A 536 -7.58 11.67 10.09
N VAL A 537 -7.14 11.37 8.87
CA VAL A 537 -6.52 12.40 8.03
C VAL A 537 -7.48 13.58 8.11
N SER A 538 -7.03 14.72 8.64
CA SER A 538 -7.90 15.87 8.72
C SER A 538 -8.07 16.40 7.30
N ALA A 539 -9.01 15.80 6.56
CA ALA A 539 -9.78 16.55 5.59
C ALA A 539 -10.62 17.52 6.44
N TYR A 540 -10.03 18.66 6.81
CA TYR A 540 -10.79 19.71 7.45
C TYR A 540 -11.78 20.29 6.43
N ALA A 541 -13.00 20.49 6.94
CA ALA A 541 -14.19 21.08 6.36
C ALA A 541 -15.00 20.20 5.37
N PRO A 542 -16.19 19.71 5.77
CA PRO A 542 -17.23 19.41 4.79
C PRO A 542 -17.48 20.67 3.95
N ILE A 543 -17.64 20.49 2.63
CA ILE A 543 -18.11 21.56 1.73
C ILE A 543 -19.57 21.83 2.07
N THR A 544 -19.78 22.60 3.13
CA THR A 544 -21.01 23.28 3.44
C THR A 544 -20.62 24.64 3.97
N THR A 545 -21.20 25.69 3.37
CA THR A 545 -21.09 27.12 3.73
C THR A 545 -20.03 27.92 2.93
N ILE A 546 -20.32 28.20 1.66
CA ILE A 546 -20.01 29.53 1.10
C ILE A 546 -21.15 30.44 1.60
N VAL A 547 -20.94 31.10 2.74
CA VAL A 547 -21.73 32.27 3.14
C VAL A 547 -20.74 33.42 3.26
N HIS A 548 -21.12 34.54 2.65
CA HIS A 548 -20.37 35.77 2.50
C HIS A 548 -19.58 36.19 3.76
N GLN A 549 -18.30 36.52 3.58
CA GLN A 549 -17.64 37.47 4.47
C GLN A 549 -17.93 38.91 4.00
N PRO A 550 -18.18 39.87 4.91
CA PRO A 550 -18.45 41.26 4.56
C PRO A 550 -17.14 41.96 4.16
N LYS A 551 -17.14 42.68 3.04
CA LYS A 551 -16.03 43.57 2.65
C LYS A 551 -16.00 44.78 3.57
N ALA A 552 -14.81 45.06 4.09
CA ALA A 552 -14.48 46.30 4.77
C ALA A 552 -14.74 47.51 3.85
N THR A 553 -15.29 48.55 4.46
CA THR A 553 -15.65 49.85 3.91
C THR A 553 -14.47 50.61 3.30
N PHE A 554 -14.66 51.18 2.11
CA PHE A 554 -14.02 52.43 1.70
C PHE A 554 -15.07 53.29 0.98
N ALA A 555 -15.21 54.53 1.44
CA ALA A 555 -16.21 55.50 1.00
C ALA A 555 -15.74 56.27 -0.25
N GLY A 556 -16.69 56.56 -1.15
CA GLY A 556 -16.49 57.49 -2.27
C GLY A 556 -17.82 57.77 -2.99
N GLN A 557 -18.33 58.99 -2.85
CA GLN A 557 -19.58 59.47 -3.45
C GLN A 557 -19.41 59.78 -4.95
N ALA A 558 -20.42 59.50 -5.79
CA ALA A 558 -21.11 60.49 -6.65
C ALA A 558 -22.09 59.89 -7.71
N LYS A 559 -23.37 60.28 -7.57
CA LYS A 559 -24.37 60.78 -8.55
C LYS A 559 -24.69 60.08 -9.90
N SER A 560 -25.96 59.63 -9.98
CA SER A 560 -27.01 59.75 -11.05
C SER A 560 -26.70 59.31 -12.51
N THR A 561 -27.51 58.56 -13.27
CA THR A 561 -28.93 58.74 -13.69
C THR A 561 -29.42 57.53 -14.55
N ARG A 562 -30.74 57.19 -14.51
CA ARG A 562 -31.70 56.55 -15.49
C ARG A 562 -31.17 55.79 -16.74
N LYS A 563 -31.75 54.69 -17.31
CA LYS A 563 -33.16 54.23 -17.50
C LYS A 563 -33.22 52.82 -18.19
N GLN A 564 -34.36 52.10 -18.03
CA GLN A 564 -35.05 51.10 -18.92
C GLN A 564 -34.30 49.81 -19.40
N GLY A 565 -34.89 48.62 -19.59
CA GLY A 565 -36.24 48.06 -19.41
C GLY A 565 -36.26 46.52 -19.65
N GLU A 566 -37.31 45.86 -19.13
CA GLU A 566 -38.03 44.59 -19.54
C GLU A 566 -37.28 43.22 -19.60
N ARG A 567 -37.83 41.99 -19.43
CA ARG A 567 -39.02 41.25 -18.86
C ARG A 567 -38.87 39.79 -19.44
N CYS A 568 -39.08 38.62 -18.80
CA CYS A 568 -40.34 37.92 -18.50
C CYS A 568 -40.15 36.53 -17.79
N ARG A 569 -40.96 36.30 -16.73
CA ARG A 569 -41.79 35.13 -16.26
C ARG A 569 -41.40 33.67 -16.64
N SER A 570 -41.32 32.63 -15.78
CA SER A 570 -42.12 32.05 -14.65
C SER A 570 -43.25 31.07 -15.06
N GLY A 571 -43.23 29.84 -14.53
CA GLY A 571 -44.32 28.85 -14.52
C GLY A 571 -44.20 27.88 -13.33
N SER A 572 -45.35 27.44 -12.78
CA SER A 572 -45.54 26.91 -11.41
C SER A 572 -46.43 25.64 -11.34
N LEU A 573 -46.35 24.91 -10.20
CA LEU A 573 -47.35 24.03 -9.49
C LEU A 573 -46.92 22.54 -9.29
N PRO A 574 -47.47 21.75 -8.31
CA PRO A 574 -47.73 22.01 -6.87
C PRO A 574 -47.32 20.76 -5.98
N PRO A 575 -47.85 20.44 -4.76
CA PRO A 575 -47.02 20.13 -3.58
C PRO A 575 -47.14 18.70 -3.01
N THR A 576 -46.14 18.19 -2.27
CA THR A 576 -46.35 17.07 -1.32
C THR A 576 -45.33 17.02 -0.16
N ILE A 577 -45.89 16.99 1.06
CA ILE A 577 -45.47 16.32 2.31
C ILE A 577 -44.13 16.74 2.95
N LYS A 578 -44.23 17.53 4.03
CA LYS A 578 -43.17 17.84 4.99
C LYS A 578 -43.08 16.76 6.08
N TRP A 579 -41.88 16.22 6.31
CA TRP A 579 -41.48 15.64 7.60
C TRP A 579 -40.42 16.56 8.24
N ARG A 580 -40.66 16.96 9.50
CA ARG A 580 -39.85 17.91 10.29
C ARG A 580 -38.57 17.24 10.81
N PHE A 581 -37.41 17.85 10.52
CA PHE A 581 -36.20 17.81 11.37
C PHE A 581 -36.06 19.17 12.06
N PRO A 582 -35.43 19.28 13.25
CA PRO A 582 -35.33 20.54 13.97
C PRO A 582 -34.35 21.46 13.23
N ILE A 583 -34.90 22.54 12.65
CA ILE A 583 -34.13 23.65 12.09
C ILE A 583 -34.44 24.86 12.96
N ILE A 584 -33.38 25.45 13.52
CA ILE A 584 -33.39 26.76 14.17
C ILE A 584 -33.88 27.77 13.12
N GLU A 585 -35.04 28.38 13.37
CA GLU A 585 -35.58 29.48 12.57
C GLU A 585 -34.70 30.73 12.70
N LEU A 586 -34.27 31.31 11.58
CA LEU A 586 -34.01 32.75 11.50
C LEU A 586 -34.58 33.33 10.21
N ASN A 587 -35.40 34.36 10.40
CA ASN A 587 -36.20 35.12 9.43
C ASN A 587 -35.39 35.69 8.26
N TRP A 588 -36.03 35.75 7.09
CA TRP A 588 -35.60 36.58 5.96
C TRP A 588 -36.50 37.82 5.86
N SER A 589 -35.89 39.01 5.95
CA SER A 589 -36.48 40.26 5.46
C SER A 589 -36.05 40.48 4.00
N THR A 590 -37.02 40.90 3.20
CA THR A 590 -36.93 41.22 1.77
C THR A 590 -36.05 42.42 1.47
N GLU A 591 -35.18 42.33 0.45
CA GLU A 591 -34.89 43.46 -0.44
C GLU A 591 -34.32 42.99 -1.79
N ASN A 592 -34.68 43.74 -2.83
CA ASN A 592 -34.60 43.44 -4.26
C ASN A 592 -33.54 44.36 -4.93
N GLU A 593 -33.18 44.06 -6.19
CA GLU A 593 -32.41 44.86 -7.20
C GLU A 593 -30.90 44.54 -7.35
N GLN A 594 -30.44 43.97 -8.49
CA GLN A 594 -30.04 44.59 -9.80
C GLN A 594 -28.84 45.57 -9.67
N ARG A 595 -27.67 45.48 -10.33
CA ARG A 595 -27.27 45.20 -11.75
C ARG A 595 -25.73 44.97 -11.82
N LYS A 596 -25.24 44.02 -12.63
CA LYS A 596 -24.60 44.09 -13.99
C LYS A 596 -23.15 44.62 -14.11
N ALA A 597 -22.28 43.66 -14.41
CA ALA A 597 -21.28 43.56 -15.50
C ALA A 597 -20.67 44.84 -16.09
N GLU A 598 -19.35 44.93 -15.97
CA GLU A 598 -18.46 45.64 -16.88
C GLU A 598 -17.51 44.62 -17.55
N LYS A 599 -17.36 44.75 -18.87
CA LYS A 599 -16.35 44.04 -19.67
C LYS A 599 -15.10 44.92 -19.70
N THR A 600 -13.96 44.33 -19.38
CA THR A 600 -12.64 44.79 -19.84
C THR A 600 -11.89 43.56 -20.38
N GLU A 601 -11.30 43.74 -21.55
CA GLU A 601 -10.58 42.71 -22.32
C GLU A 601 -9.26 42.27 -21.68
N ASP A 602 -8.79 41.13 -22.20
CA ASP A 602 -7.44 40.56 -22.14
C ASP A 602 -7.05 39.64 -20.96
N GLY A 603 -7.24 38.33 -21.20
CA GLY A 603 -6.09 37.42 -21.18
C GLY A 603 -5.91 36.44 -20.02
N VAL A 604 -6.78 36.44 -19.00
CA VAL A 604 -6.59 35.55 -17.81
C VAL A 604 -7.87 34.80 -17.36
N GLU A 605 -9.06 35.13 -17.88
CA GLU A 605 -10.32 34.50 -17.40
C GLU A 605 -10.62 33.10 -17.98
N ASP A 606 -9.98 32.66 -19.06
CA ASP A 606 -10.31 31.39 -19.72
C ASP A 606 -9.74 30.15 -19.01
N LEU A 607 -8.78 30.32 -18.09
CA LEU A 607 -8.23 29.25 -17.25
C LEU A 607 -9.06 29.04 -15.98
N GLU A 608 -9.46 30.11 -15.28
CA GLU A 608 -10.29 30.00 -14.08
C GLU A 608 -11.72 29.52 -14.38
N LEU A 609 -12.31 29.91 -15.52
CA LEU A 609 -13.63 29.42 -15.93
C LEU A 609 -13.59 27.94 -16.34
N LYS A 610 -12.54 27.50 -17.05
CA LYS A 610 -12.34 26.07 -17.36
C LYS A 610 -12.13 25.25 -16.09
N GLU A 611 -11.34 25.73 -15.14
CA GLU A 611 -11.16 25.07 -13.84
C GLU A 611 -12.47 24.96 -13.06
N ARG A 612 -13.29 26.02 -12.99
CA ARG A 612 -14.59 25.98 -12.29
C ARG A 612 -15.61 25.06 -12.96
N VAL A 613 -15.65 25.01 -14.29
CA VAL A 613 -16.54 24.11 -15.05
C VAL A 613 -16.10 22.65 -14.86
N CYS A 614 -14.80 22.35 -14.91
CA CYS A 614 -14.27 21.01 -14.67
C CYS A 614 -14.49 20.54 -13.22
N VAL A 615 -14.32 21.40 -12.22
CA VAL A 615 -14.64 21.08 -10.81
C VAL A 615 -16.13 20.81 -10.61
N SER A 616 -17.00 21.59 -11.27
CA SER A 616 -18.45 21.38 -11.25
C SER A 616 -18.86 20.04 -11.86
N ASP A 617 -18.29 19.66 -13.01
CA ASP A 617 -18.57 18.37 -13.65
C ASP A 617 -17.98 17.19 -12.88
N ARG A 618 -16.83 17.35 -12.22
CA ARG A 618 -16.25 16.34 -11.32
C ARG A 618 -17.17 16.07 -10.13
N ILE A 619 -17.65 17.12 -9.48
CA ILE A 619 -18.65 17.03 -8.41
C ILE A 619 -19.95 16.40 -8.94
N ARG A 620 -20.37 16.72 -10.17
CA ARG A 620 -21.57 16.16 -10.78
C ARG A 620 -21.47 14.66 -11.05
N ARG A 621 -20.35 14.15 -11.55
CA ARG A 621 -20.11 12.71 -11.76
C ARG A 621 -20.00 11.95 -10.45
N GLN A 622 -19.31 12.52 -9.45
CA GLN A 622 -19.27 11.98 -8.10
C GLN A 622 -20.69 11.90 -7.49
N ARG A 623 -21.50 12.96 -7.67
CA ARG A 623 -22.91 12.96 -7.24
C ARG A 623 -23.77 11.96 -8.01
N LEU A 624 -23.49 11.69 -9.29
CA LEU A 624 -24.20 10.69 -10.09
C LEU A 624 -23.88 9.27 -9.62
N SER A 625 -22.60 8.98 -9.37
CA SER A 625 -22.17 7.71 -8.78
C SER A 625 -22.77 7.51 -7.38
N ASN A 626 -22.68 8.52 -6.51
CA ASN A 626 -23.32 8.51 -5.20
C ASN A 626 -24.85 8.31 -5.29
N ARG A 627 -25.53 8.88 -6.30
CA ARG A 627 -26.99 8.67 -6.50
C ARG A 627 -27.32 7.24 -6.94
N LYS A 628 -26.50 6.65 -7.82
CA LYS A 628 -26.63 5.24 -8.21
C LYS A 628 -26.44 4.32 -7.00
N MET A 629 -25.41 4.59 -6.21
CA MET A 629 -25.07 3.85 -4.99
C MET A 629 -26.13 4.01 -3.90
N MET A 630 -26.65 5.22 -3.65
CA MET A 630 -27.74 5.44 -2.70
C MET A 630 -29.01 4.70 -3.10
N ARG A 631 -29.38 4.71 -4.39
CA ARG A 631 -30.53 3.92 -4.89
C ARG A 631 -30.30 2.41 -4.74
N TYR A 632 -29.08 1.94 -4.95
CA TYR A 632 -28.71 0.56 -4.71
C TYR A 632 -28.89 0.19 -3.23
N TRP A 633 -28.37 1.01 -2.31
CA TRP A 633 -28.51 0.80 -0.87
C TRP A 633 -29.95 0.91 -0.39
N GLU A 634 -30.76 1.83 -0.94
CA GLU A 634 -32.19 1.92 -0.65
C GLU A 634 -32.96 0.68 -1.12
N LYS A 635 -32.59 0.11 -2.27
CA LYS A 635 -33.24 -1.09 -2.81
C LYS A 635 -32.87 -2.37 -2.05
N ASN A 636 -31.65 -2.46 -1.52
CA ASN A 636 -31.12 -3.67 -0.87
C ASN A 636 -31.14 -3.59 0.68
N ARG A 637 -31.56 -2.46 1.27
CA ARG A 637 -31.59 -2.24 2.74
C ARG A 637 -32.38 -3.31 3.52
N ASN A 638 -33.41 -3.90 2.89
CA ASN A 638 -34.31 -4.86 3.53
C ASN A 638 -33.92 -6.33 3.33
N GLN A 639 -32.89 -6.65 2.53
CA GLN A 639 -32.47 -8.04 2.28
C GLN A 639 -31.24 -8.46 3.08
N ASP A 640 -30.40 -7.53 3.54
CA ASP A 640 -29.05 -7.82 4.07
C ASP A 640 -28.83 -7.51 5.56
N GLY A 641 -29.89 -7.20 6.34
CA GLY A 641 -29.75 -6.96 7.79
C GLY A 641 -28.82 -5.80 8.17
N TRP A 642 -28.63 -4.83 7.26
CA TRP A 642 -27.64 -3.75 7.39
C TRP A 642 -28.11 -2.67 8.38
N SER A 643 -27.46 -2.55 9.54
CA SER A 643 -27.65 -1.49 10.54
C SER A 643 -26.47 -0.51 10.60
N GLY A 644 -25.83 -0.22 9.48
CA GLY A 644 -24.72 0.73 9.41
C GLY A 644 -25.19 2.16 9.68
N TRP A 645 -24.64 2.79 10.72
CA TRP A 645 -24.93 4.13 11.26
C TRP A 645 -26.20 4.27 12.10
N ASN A 646 -26.29 3.54 13.21
CA ASN A 646 -27.26 3.83 14.27
C ASN A 646 -26.75 3.59 15.70
N SER A 647 -25.46 3.79 15.96
CA SER A 647 -24.95 3.90 17.33
C SER A 647 -24.65 5.38 17.64
N LYS A 648 -25.56 6.03 18.37
CA LYS A 648 -25.20 7.21 19.15
C LYS A 648 -24.14 6.78 20.19
N PRO A 649 -23.06 7.53 20.40
CA PRO A 649 -22.14 7.23 21.48
C PRO A 649 -22.85 7.44 22.82
N ASN A 650 -22.78 6.44 23.69
CA ASN A 650 -22.92 6.61 25.14
C ASN A 650 -21.51 6.67 25.73
#